data_AF-A0A922ZA39-F1
#
_entry.id   AF-A0A922ZA39-F1
#
_cell.length_a   1.000
_cell.length_b   1.000
_cell.length_c   1.000
_cell.angle_alpha   90.00
_cell.angle_beta   90.00
_cell.angle_gamma   90.00
#
_symmetry.space_group_name_H-M   'P 1'
#
loop_
_entity.id
_entity.type
_entity.pdbx_description
1 polymer ?
#
loop_
_entity_poly.entity_id
_entity_poly.type
_entity_poly.pdbx_seq_one_letter_code
_entity_poly.pdbx_strand_id
1 'polypeptide(L)'
;MKYILLVLMGISVNLFAQIEQYSVTMLNDDYRLLFTRDIFSDSLIPASFEYQGSYWNDAQIRFKGHSTRYYPKKSYRVKFNKSHLFQNMQSINFNAMYTDKSFLREKLAWEMYSELNQLAPYAHHSRFSLNGKEGLYLFIEKVDKYFLPNHGRIVAPMYEANDTYISADLTVQPDSILKIYYDKEIGIVTDYSDLAQLIAAINSAPDANFRDTVYKYFDVNSVLNWFTGNILTMMGDSYNKNYLLYRDTSKVNQQWTVIPWDYDLSFGRSGDLAIPYPASLLNDGFAYTFQPLSGPSNVLKDRWMATPSLWEELRLHVDSSLNTIFNEEHLYPRIDSLTALVENDAALDPQKWGTTQDFYDHVDALKYYITARRNYLKKTFINLPSGEYNRVTLPVSQTGVPYHFVAYDGRQIATLWFTEFQGLDSIRVQVHPDSTPPGIPSPTDEKFVKRWVEVIPYPSSAQFTAKLQWMYSDVSSLDREVGAGVQDERLLRCYVYDGSYWNCLSSKVNYFGNFVTVDSITQNDCGAGKHFALMMSETYTQKWFRQSSNYWQRWFDIQFADTLNGFVVGEHGTVLRTTDGGFTWLENSVGVALPLRSIGIASANNIFVAGENGFLYNSADTGKSWSRVFISESQNIRGIIFESSQNGWLYGDSSLLMQTTGGGLSWTSMQLESTKNIIGFNKYDSSRTAISFEDGSIILTTDGGQTWISMNIGKKIYKTAPHGAELWGVGDNGLVFKCLYPYDKWEVKSIPMNINLKDIEFLKTGEIYIAGEEGKIFYSPTGRANWFMQYTADSHDLYGMAFTDSTHGFAVGSGGTILTTSSAGTVTNVKNNIVSIPSQFHLYQNYPNPFNPFTTISYDIPKTSKVKLQVFNLLGQNVATLVDEVQDAGYKKIVWYASNHSSGVYFYTISISGESGISFYDVQKLILMK
;
A
#
# COMPACT_ATOMS: atom_id res chain seq x y z
N MET A 1 8.71 40.46 -0.45
CA MET A 1 9.28 41.80 -0.18
C MET A 1 9.79 42.00 1.25
N LYS A 2 9.10 41.59 2.32
CA LYS A 2 9.60 41.72 3.72
C LYS A 2 10.94 41.00 3.99
N TYR A 3 11.19 39.88 3.32
CA TYR A 3 12.39 39.04 3.50
C TYR A 3 13.69 39.71 3.02
N ILE A 4 13.64 40.45 1.90
CA ILE A 4 14.80 41.15 1.32
C ILE A 4 15.23 42.31 2.23
N LEU A 5 14.29 42.97 2.91
CA LEU A 5 14.59 44.05 3.85
C LEU A 5 15.32 43.57 5.11
N LEU A 6 15.03 42.36 5.59
CA LEU A 6 15.63 41.79 6.80
C LEU A 6 17.07 41.30 6.57
N VAL A 7 17.34 40.73 5.38
CA VAL A 7 18.68 40.29 4.98
C VAL A 7 19.65 41.47 4.80
N LEU A 8 19.16 42.61 4.31
CA LEU A 8 19.97 43.83 4.16
C LEU A 8 20.32 44.50 5.50
N MET A 9 19.67 44.13 6.61
CA MET A 9 19.91 44.70 7.94
C MET A 9 20.85 43.87 8.83
N GLY A 10 21.42 42.77 8.32
CA GLY A 10 22.41 41.97 9.05
C GLY A 10 21.89 41.28 10.32
N ILE A 11 20.58 41.12 10.46
CA ILE A 11 19.96 40.40 11.58
C ILE A 11 19.97 38.91 11.22
N SER A 12 20.74 38.12 11.98
CA SER A 12 20.66 36.66 11.90
C SER A 12 19.33 36.20 12.49
N VAL A 13 18.39 35.82 11.62
CA VAL A 13 17.10 35.28 12.05
C VAL A 13 17.15 33.76 11.92
N ASN A 14 17.49 33.07 13.02
CA ASN A 14 17.14 31.66 13.18
C ASN A 14 15.64 31.61 13.54
N LEU A 15 14.77 31.75 12.55
CA LEU A 15 13.36 31.37 12.65
C LEU A 15 13.23 30.01 12.00
N PHE A 16 13.01 28.97 12.81
CA PHE A 16 12.43 27.74 12.30
C PHE A 16 11.12 28.12 11.59
N ALA A 17 10.97 27.76 10.32
CA ALA A 17 9.71 27.94 9.61
C ALA A 17 8.61 27.23 10.42
N GLN A 18 7.54 27.96 10.77
CA GLN A 18 6.41 27.39 11.50
C GLN A 18 5.27 27.05 10.54
N ILE A 19 4.65 25.89 10.73
CA ILE A 19 3.42 25.52 10.03
C ILE A 19 2.29 26.46 10.46
N GLU A 20 1.60 27.03 9.47
CA GLU A 20 0.47 27.93 9.69
C GLU A 20 -0.75 27.19 10.23
N GLN A 21 -1.48 27.83 11.16
CA GLN A 21 -2.67 27.26 11.79
C GLN A 21 -3.94 27.92 11.29
N TYR A 22 -4.93 27.08 11.00
CA TYR A 22 -6.23 27.43 10.47
C TYR A 22 -7.29 26.73 11.31
N SER A 23 -8.34 27.45 11.72
CA SER A 23 -9.43 26.86 12.51
C SER A 23 -10.77 27.14 11.86
N VAL A 24 -11.60 26.10 11.79
CA VAL A 24 -13.00 26.17 11.39
C VAL A 24 -13.86 25.68 12.55
N THR A 25 -14.85 26.48 12.91
CA THR A 25 -15.85 26.14 13.93
C THR A 25 -17.24 26.11 13.30
N MET A 26 -18.02 25.09 13.64
CA MET A 26 -19.37 24.83 13.16
C MET A 26 -20.29 24.53 14.35
N LEU A 27 -21.56 24.88 14.22
CA LEU A 27 -22.59 24.41 15.16
C LEU A 27 -22.67 22.88 15.11
N ASN A 28 -23.05 22.24 16.23
CA ASN A 28 -23.08 20.78 16.34
C ASN A 28 -23.98 20.11 15.29
N ASP A 29 -25.13 20.71 14.98
CA ASP A 29 -26.06 20.17 13.98
C ASP A 29 -25.50 20.32 12.55
N ASP A 30 -24.85 21.44 12.24
CA ASP A 30 -24.17 21.67 10.95
C ASP A 30 -22.98 20.72 10.77
N TYR A 31 -22.20 20.50 11.83
CA TYR A 31 -21.11 19.52 11.84
C TYR A 31 -21.66 18.11 11.60
N ARG A 32 -22.74 17.72 12.29
CA ARG A 32 -23.40 16.42 12.04
C ARG A 32 -23.88 16.31 10.60
N LEU A 33 -24.56 17.34 10.08
CA LEU A 33 -25.06 17.38 8.71
C LEU A 33 -23.94 17.22 7.68
N LEU A 34 -22.76 17.82 7.91
CA LEU A 34 -21.60 17.68 7.03
C LEU A 34 -21.21 16.22 6.82
N PHE A 35 -21.28 15.39 7.86
CA PHE A 35 -20.86 13.98 7.84
C PHE A 35 -21.99 12.97 7.59
N THR A 36 -23.27 13.34 7.75
CA THR A 36 -24.41 12.43 7.57
C THR A 36 -25.13 12.58 6.23
N ARG A 37 -24.96 13.72 5.55
CA ARG A 37 -25.51 13.93 4.20
C ARG A 37 -24.77 13.09 3.14
N ASP A 38 -25.30 13.07 1.93
CA ASP A 38 -24.59 12.53 0.76
C ASP A 38 -23.17 13.12 0.68
N ILE A 39 -22.17 12.24 0.72
CA ILE A 39 -20.76 12.62 0.71
C ILE A 39 -20.40 13.42 -0.54
N PHE A 40 -21.08 13.20 -1.67
CA PHE A 40 -20.90 13.91 -2.93
C PHE A 40 -21.66 15.24 -3.01
N SER A 41 -22.43 15.59 -1.98
CA SER A 41 -23.12 16.87 -1.93
C SER A 41 -22.13 18.02 -2.03
N ASP A 42 -22.38 18.89 -3.01
CA ASP A 42 -21.63 20.11 -3.23
C ASP A 42 -22.20 21.33 -2.48
N SER A 43 -23.30 21.11 -1.74
CA SER A 43 -23.93 22.11 -0.88
C SER A 43 -22.97 22.61 0.19
N LEU A 44 -22.97 23.91 0.41
CA LEU A 44 -22.14 24.58 1.41
C LEU A 44 -22.87 24.63 2.76
N ILE A 45 -22.15 24.41 3.86
CA ILE A 45 -22.69 24.47 5.22
C ILE A 45 -22.08 25.67 5.95
N PRO A 46 -22.86 26.46 6.73
CA PRO A 46 -22.34 27.56 7.52
C PRO A 46 -21.18 27.15 8.44
N ALA A 47 -20.18 28.02 8.56
CA ALA A 47 -19.06 27.86 9.47
C ALA A 47 -18.42 29.22 9.81
N SER A 48 -17.67 29.29 10.90
CA SER A 48 -16.74 30.38 11.19
C SER A 48 -15.32 29.92 10.89
N PHE A 49 -14.53 30.78 10.26
CA PHE A 49 -13.11 30.53 10.00
C PHE A 49 -12.23 31.53 10.75
N GLU A 50 -11.11 31.06 11.27
CA GLU A 50 -10.13 31.83 12.03
C GLU A 50 -8.72 31.61 11.48
N TYR A 51 -7.99 32.70 11.30
CA TYR A 51 -6.59 32.70 10.89
C TYR A 51 -5.85 33.89 11.52
N GLN A 52 -4.75 33.63 12.22
CA GLN A 52 -3.91 34.66 12.89
C GLN A 52 -4.72 35.67 13.74
N GLY A 53 -5.74 35.20 14.45
CA GLY A 53 -6.63 36.02 15.29
C GLY A 53 -7.67 36.86 14.53
N SER A 54 -7.75 36.72 13.20
CA SER A 54 -8.79 37.32 12.37
C SER A 54 -9.92 36.31 12.12
N TYR A 55 -11.17 36.79 12.05
CA TYR A 55 -12.37 35.94 12.01
C TYR A 55 -13.27 36.23 10.81
N TRP A 56 -13.74 35.17 10.15
CA TRP A 56 -14.74 35.17 9.09
C TRP A 56 -15.96 34.38 9.56
N ASN A 57 -16.93 35.08 10.16
CA ASN A 57 -18.13 34.47 10.76
C ASN A 57 -19.21 34.08 9.74
N ASP A 58 -19.02 34.43 8.47
CA ASP A 58 -19.91 34.15 7.35
C ASP A 58 -19.27 33.21 6.32
N ALA A 59 -18.26 32.44 6.76
CA ALA A 59 -17.65 31.40 5.96
C ALA A 59 -18.60 30.21 5.78
N GLN A 60 -18.29 29.37 4.81
CA GLN A 60 -19.00 28.11 4.58
C GLN A 60 -18.01 27.02 4.22
N ILE A 61 -18.34 25.78 4.53
CA ILE A 61 -17.48 24.61 4.32
C ILE A 61 -18.21 23.47 3.62
N ARG A 62 -17.46 22.67 2.87
CA ARG A 62 -17.89 21.39 2.30
C ARG A 62 -16.68 20.45 2.14
N PHE A 63 -16.93 19.17 1.87
CA PHE A 63 -15.88 18.26 1.40
C PHE A 63 -15.37 18.66 0.00
N LYS A 64 -14.10 18.39 -0.28
CA LYS A 64 -13.43 18.61 -1.58
C LYS A 64 -13.13 17.28 -2.26
N GLY A 65 -13.09 17.32 -3.60
CA GLY A 65 -12.57 16.27 -4.49
C GLY A 65 -13.64 15.24 -4.86
N HIS A 66 -13.22 14.13 -5.47
CA HIS A 66 -14.09 12.99 -5.76
C HIS A 66 -13.70 11.79 -4.88
N SER A 67 -12.54 11.19 -5.16
CA SER A 67 -11.96 10.08 -4.39
C SER A 67 -11.72 10.43 -2.92
N THR A 68 -11.25 11.65 -2.66
CA THR A 68 -10.91 12.13 -1.32
C THR A 68 -12.09 12.20 -0.35
N ARG A 69 -13.33 12.12 -0.84
CA ARG A 69 -14.54 12.12 -0.02
C ARG A 69 -14.79 10.77 0.66
N TYR A 70 -14.26 9.70 0.10
CA TYR A 70 -14.38 8.36 0.69
C TYR A 70 -13.42 8.13 1.86
N TYR A 71 -12.27 8.79 1.87
CA TYR A 71 -11.24 8.56 2.88
C TYR A 71 -11.68 8.98 4.28
N PRO A 72 -11.26 8.27 5.35
CA PRO A 72 -11.53 8.66 6.73
C PRO A 72 -11.20 10.13 7.02
N LYS A 73 -9.99 10.58 6.66
CA LYS A 73 -9.58 11.98 6.72
C LYS A 73 -10.05 12.72 5.47
N LYS A 74 -10.98 13.66 5.65
CA LYS A 74 -11.64 14.38 4.55
C LYS A 74 -10.82 15.59 4.11
N SER A 75 -10.75 15.85 2.80
CA SER A 75 -10.30 17.14 2.27
C SER A 75 -11.44 18.15 2.32
N TYR A 76 -11.13 19.43 2.55
CA TYR A 76 -12.13 20.48 2.73
C TYR A 76 -11.94 21.63 1.74
N ARG A 77 -13.06 22.27 1.39
CA ARG A 77 -13.08 23.59 0.75
C ARG A 77 -13.80 24.57 1.67
N VAL A 78 -13.14 25.67 2.00
CA VAL A 78 -13.73 26.79 2.73
C VAL A 78 -14.02 27.92 1.73
N LYS A 79 -15.23 28.47 1.79
CA LYS A 79 -15.69 29.55 0.93
C LYS A 79 -16.04 30.77 1.77
N PHE A 80 -15.60 31.93 1.32
CA PHE A 80 -15.78 33.22 1.96
C PHE A 80 -16.83 34.07 1.24
N ASN A 81 -17.40 35.02 1.96
CA ASN A 81 -18.29 36.02 1.39
C ASN A 81 -17.51 36.96 0.45
N LYS A 82 -18.13 37.39 -0.64
CA LYS A 82 -17.52 38.30 -1.61
C LYS A 82 -17.14 39.66 -1.00
N SER A 83 -17.84 40.10 0.04
CA SER A 83 -17.52 41.33 0.77
C SER A 83 -16.41 41.14 1.82
N HIS A 84 -16.00 39.90 2.08
CA HIS A 84 -15.03 39.57 3.12
C HIS A 84 -14.13 38.41 2.68
N LEU A 85 -13.29 38.68 1.67
CA LEU A 85 -12.38 37.70 1.10
C LEU A 85 -11.24 37.35 2.07
N PHE A 86 -10.69 36.14 1.96
CA PHE A 86 -9.47 35.74 2.66
C PHE A 86 -8.27 36.00 1.73
N GLN A 87 -7.44 37.00 2.03
CA GLN A 87 -6.26 37.33 1.22
C GLN A 87 -6.56 37.41 -0.30
N ASN A 88 -7.64 38.13 -0.67
CA ASN A 88 -8.18 38.24 -2.03
C ASN A 88 -8.75 36.95 -2.65
N MET A 89 -8.81 35.84 -1.92
CA MET A 89 -9.41 34.58 -2.35
C MET A 89 -10.85 34.45 -1.82
N GLN A 90 -11.75 33.98 -2.68
CA GLN A 90 -13.11 33.60 -2.26
C GLN A 90 -13.17 32.15 -1.77
N SER A 91 -12.24 31.29 -2.16
CA SER A 91 -12.21 29.91 -1.72
C SER A 91 -10.80 29.40 -1.56
N ILE A 92 -10.60 28.59 -0.54
CA ILE A 92 -9.33 27.92 -0.23
C ILE A 92 -9.58 26.43 -0.03
N ASN A 93 -8.56 25.63 -0.29
CA ASN A 93 -8.64 24.17 -0.16
C ASN A 93 -7.66 23.69 0.91
N PHE A 94 -8.09 22.70 1.68
CA PHE A 94 -7.25 21.92 2.59
C PHE A 94 -7.28 20.47 2.11
N ASN A 95 -6.23 20.06 1.42
CA ASN A 95 -6.06 18.68 0.99
C ASN A 95 -5.58 17.84 2.19
N ALA A 96 -6.30 16.77 2.49
CA ALA A 96 -5.97 15.87 3.61
C ALA A 96 -4.64 15.14 3.42
N MET A 97 -4.16 15.05 2.17
CA MET A 97 -3.02 14.23 1.74
C MET A 97 -3.11 12.80 2.29
N TYR A 98 -4.34 12.30 2.49
CA TYR A 98 -4.58 11.07 3.24
C TYR A 98 -3.80 9.89 2.66
N THR A 99 -3.63 9.90 1.35
CA THR A 99 -3.05 8.81 0.60
C THR A 99 -1.56 9.01 0.31
N ASP A 100 -1.02 10.20 0.55
CA ASP A 100 0.42 10.49 0.49
C ASP A 100 1.02 10.49 1.89
N LYS A 101 1.58 9.35 2.32
CA LYS A 101 2.14 9.20 3.67
C LYS A 101 3.36 10.09 3.95
N SER A 102 4.01 10.68 2.93
CA SER A 102 5.06 11.69 3.17
C SER A 102 4.49 13.10 3.34
N PHE A 103 3.26 13.36 2.90
CA PHE A 103 2.66 14.70 2.80
C PHE A 103 3.43 15.69 1.89
N LEU A 104 4.45 15.25 1.14
CA LEU A 104 5.36 16.15 0.43
C LEU A 104 5.12 16.25 -1.08
N ARG A 105 4.50 15.25 -1.70
CA ARG A 105 4.55 15.06 -3.17
C ARG A 105 3.89 16.20 -3.93
N GLU A 106 2.64 16.50 -3.61
CA GLU A 106 1.89 17.57 -4.27
C GLU A 106 2.54 18.95 -4.00
N LYS A 107 3.07 19.17 -2.78
CA LYS A 107 3.81 20.39 -2.45
C LYS A 107 5.04 20.58 -3.35
N LEU A 108 5.82 19.53 -3.55
CA LEU A 108 7.00 19.55 -4.42
C LEU A 108 6.63 19.73 -5.89
N ALA A 109 5.52 19.13 -6.35
CA ALA A 109 5.03 19.33 -7.71
C ALA A 109 4.76 20.82 -7.98
N TRP A 110 4.08 21.51 -7.06
CA TRP A 110 3.79 22.94 -7.20
C TRP A 110 5.04 23.82 -7.14
N GLU A 111 6.03 23.48 -6.30
CA GLU A 111 7.32 24.20 -6.29
C GLU A 111 8.07 24.01 -7.61
N MET A 112 8.13 22.78 -8.12
CA MET A 112 8.76 22.49 -9.41
C MET A 112 8.10 23.26 -10.56
N TYR A 113 6.76 23.33 -10.60
CA TYR A 113 6.05 24.15 -11.59
C TYR A 113 6.36 25.64 -11.44
N SER A 114 6.44 26.15 -10.21
CA SER A 114 6.85 27.53 -9.97
C SER A 114 8.26 27.80 -10.50
N GLU A 115 9.21 26.88 -10.33
CA GLU A 115 10.58 27.01 -10.84
C GLU A 115 10.66 26.93 -12.37
N LEU A 116 9.77 26.18 -13.01
CA LEU A 116 9.58 26.17 -14.46
C LEU A 116 8.94 27.47 -14.99
N ASN A 117 8.60 28.44 -14.12
CA ASN A 117 7.81 29.63 -14.43
C ASN A 117 6.42 29.30 -15.00
N GLN A 118 5.84 28.19 -14.56
CA GLN A 118 4.48 27.81 -14.89
C GLN A 118 3.49 28.60 -14.04
N LEU A 119 2.37 29.02 -14.64
CA LEU A 119 1.23 29.53 -13.87
C LEU A 119 0.60 28.34 -13.11
N ALA A 120 0.75 28.33 -11.79
CA ALA A 120 0.38 27.20 -10.93
C ALA A 120 -0.12 27.69 -9.56
N PRO A 121 -0.95 26.91 -8.84
CA PRO A 121 -1.42 27.27 -7.50
C PRO A 121 -0.27 27.33 -6.50
N TYR A 122 -0.33 28.29 -5.57
CA TYR A 122 0.53 28.26 -4.39
C TYR A 122 -0.01 27.24 -3.37
N ALA A 123 0.92 26.54 -2.71
CA ALA A 123 0.62 25.54 -1.69
C ALA A 123 1.64 25.56 -0.54
N HIS A 124 1.17 25.26 0.67
CA HIS A 124 1.99 25.10 1.88
C HIS A 124 1.35 24.19 2.92
N HIS A 125 2.17 23.55 3.75
CA HIS A 125 1.69 22.73 4.85
C HIS A 125 0.99 23.58 5.91
N SER A 126 -0.05 23.04 6.52
CA SER A 126 -0.94 23.74 7.43
C SER A 126 -1.46 22.81 8.54
N ARG A 127 -1.65 23.34 9.74
CA ARG A 127 -2.46 22.72 10.78
C ARG A 127 -3.89 23.19 10.59
N PHE A 128 -4.79 22.28 10.25
CA PHE A 128 -6.20 22.59 10.07
C PHE A 128 -7.01 21.95 11.20
N SER A 129 -7.78 22.78 11.91
CA SER A 129 -8.68 22.37 12.98
C SER A 129 -10.13 22.49 12.53
N LEU A 130 -10.92 21.43 12.71
CA LEU A 130 -12.38 21.46 12.55
C LEU A 130 -13.04 21.09 13.87
N ASN A 131 -13.73 22.05 14.51
CA ASN A 131 -14.32 21.89 15.84
C ASN A 131 -13.32 21.36 16.88
N GLY A 132 -12.08 21.86 16.85
CA GLY A 132 -11.01 21.46 17.77
C GLY A 132 -10.30 20.15 17.41
N LYS A 133 -10.72 19.45 16.35
CA LYS A 133 -10.01 18.28 15.82
C LYS A 133 -8.96 18.72 14.82
N GLU A 134 -7.70 18.63 15.20
CA GLU A 134 -6.56 19.07 14.39
C GLU A 134 -5.98 17.94 13.53
N GLY A 135 -5.34 18.32 12.42
CA GLY A 135 -4.50 17.44 11.60
C GLY A 135 -3.62 18.25 10.65
N LEU A 136 -2.66 17.56 10.02
CA LEU A 136 -1.75 18.12 9.02
C LEU A 136 -2.40 18.11 7.64
N TYR A 137 -2.50 19.26 6.98
CA TYR A 137 -3.11 19.40 5.66
C TYR A 137 -2.17 20.17 4.73
N LEU A 138 -2.35 19.97 3.43
CA LEU A 138 -1.78 20.87 2.44
C LEU A 138 -2.81 21.95 2.09
N PHE A 139 -2.52 23.20 2.43
CA PHE A 139 -3.27 24.34 1.91
C PHE A 139 -2.94 24.47 0.41
N ILE A 140 -3.97 24.64 -0.42
CA ILE A 140 -3.80 24.88 -1.85
C ILE A 140 -4.76 25.98 -2.30
N GLU A 141 -4.20 26.98 -2.98
CA GLU A 141 -4.96 28.04 -3.64
C GLU A 141 -5.95 27.43 -4.64
N LYS A 142 -7.19 27.93 -4.67
CA LYS A 142 -8.14 27.51 -5.71
C LYS A 142 -7.81 28.24 -7.01
N VAL A 143 -7.62 27.50 -8.09
CA VAL A 143 -7.53 28.07 -9.44
C VAL A 143 -8.94 28.47 -9.91
N ASP A 144 -9.28 29.74 -9.76
CA ASP A 144 -10.55 30.32 -10.21
C ASP A 144 -10.36 31.78 -10.69
N LYS A 145 -11.43 32.59 -10.74
CA LYS A 145 -11.30 34.00 -11.14
C LYS A 145 -10.47 34.89 -10.23
N TYR A 146 -10.25 34.50 -8.98
CA TYR A 146 -9.43 35.26 -8.02
C TYR A 146 -7.95 34.87 -8.11
N PHE A 147 -7.66 33.67 -8.59
CA PHE A 147 -6.30 33.20 -8.86
C PHE A 147 -5.58 34.08 -9.88
N LEU A 148 -6.22 34.42 -11.00
CA LEU A 148 -5.56 35.17 -12.08
C LEU A 148 -4.98 36.52 -11.60
N PRO A 149 -5.74 37.43 -10.95
CA PRO A 149 -5.18 38.69 -10.44
C PRO A 149 -4.08 38.50 -9.38
N ASN A 150 -4.19 37.48 -8.52
CA ASN A 150 -3.15 37.17 -7.52
C ASN A 150 -1.81 36.80 -8.18
N HIS A 151 -1.86 36.28 -9.41
CA HIS A 151 -0.70 35.92 -10.22
C HIS A 151 -0.41 36.94 -11.33
N GLY A 152 -0.91 38.18 -11.20
CA GLY A 152 -0.64 39.27 -12.16
C GLY A 152 -1.23 39.04 -13.55
N ARG A 153 -2.31 38.26 -13.65
CA ARG A 153 -3.08 38.03 -14.88
C ARG A 153 -4.42 38.74 -14.82
N ILE A 154 -4.95 39.11 -15.99
CA ILE A 154 -6.29 39.67 -16.08
C ILE A 154 -7.34 38.56 -15.93
N VAL A 155 -8.54 38.92 -15.52
CA VAL A 155 -9.68 38.01 -15.53
C VAL A 155 -10.15 37.84 -16.99
N ALA A 156 -9.96 36.66 -17.56
CA ALA A 156 -10.34 36.32 -18.93
C ALA A 156 -10.88 34.85 -19.00
N PRO A 157 -11.41 34.38 -20.14
CA PRO A 157 -11.99 33.05 -20.25
C PRO A 157 -11.05 31.94 -19.75
N MET A 158 -11.58 31.06 -18.90
CA MET A 158 -10.87 29.93 -18.34
C MET A 158 -11.78 28.70 -18.26
N TYR A 159 -11.24 27.57 -18.72
CA TYR A 159 -11.96 26.30 -18.84
C TYR A 159 -11.19 25.20 -18.11
N GLU A 160 -11.78 24.62 -17.07
CA GLU A 160 -11.24 23.47 -16.34
C GLU A 160 -11.69 22.19 -17.02
N ALA A 161 -10.78 21.25 -17.24
CA ALA A 161 -11.14 19.93 -17.73
C ALA A 161 -11.98 19.20 -16.66
N ASN A 162 -13.19 18.75 -17.01
CA ASN A 162 -14.16 18.23 -16.06
C ASN A 162 -13.76 16.81 -15.57
N ASP A 163 -13.59 16.67 -14.26
CA ASP A 163 -13.17 15.43 -13.60
C ASP A 163 -14.19 14.29 -13.69
N THR A 164 -15.46 14.58 -13.95
CA THR A 164 -16.55 13.58 -13.92
C THR A 164 -16.62 12.78 -15.21
N TYR A 165 -16.43 13.42 -16.37
CA TYR A 165 -16.62 12.80 -17.68
C TYR A 165 -15.30 12.38 -18.36
N ILE A 166 -14.15 12.81 -17.83
CA ILE A 166 -12.78 12.35 -18.18
C ILE A 166 -12.55 12.26 -19.70
N SER A 167 -12.94 13.31 -20.44
CA SER A 167 -12.89 13.35 -21.92
C SER A 167 -12.49 14.73 -22.47
N ALA A 168 -11.83 15.56 -21.66
CA ALA A 168 -11.29 16.85 -22.10
C ALA A 168 -9.92 16.68 -22.77
N ASP A 169 -9.90 15.93 -23.87
CA ASP A 169 -8.69 15.51 -24.62
C ASP A 169 -8.41 16.37 -25.87
N LEU A 170 -9.14 17.49 -26.04
CA LEU A 170 -9.10 18.37 -27.20
C LEU A 170 -9.50 17.71 -28.53
N THR A 171 -10.28 16.63 -28.49
CA THR A 171 -10.95 16.08 -29.69
C THR A 171 -12.10 16.98 -30.15
N VAL A 172 -12.42 16.94 -31.45
CA VAL A 172 -13.57 17.69 -31.99
C VAL A 172 -14.87 17.14 -31.41
N GLN A 173 -15.65 18.03 -30.80
CA GLN A 173 -16.96 17.72 -30.22
C GLN A 173 -17.99 18.75 -30.70
N PRO A 174 -19.29 18.41 -30.78
CA PRO A 174 -20.33 19.40 -30.99
C PRO A 174 -20.30 20.49 -29.91
N ASP A 175 -20.40 21.76 -30.30
CA ASP A 175 -20.37 22.91 -29.38
C ASP A 175 -21.34 22.77 -28.18
N SER A 176 -22.50 22.13 -28.41
CA SER A 176 -23.54 21.93 -27.40
C SER A 176 -23.13 21.02 -26.23
N ILE A 177 -22.10 20.18 -26.41
CA ILE A 177 -21.63 19.23 -25.39
C ILE A 177 -20.28 19.58 -24.77
N LEU A 178 -19.56 20.61 -25.27
CA LEU A 178 -18.29 21.03 -24.68
C LEU A 178 -18.41 21.38 -23.18
N LYS A 179 -19.55 21.92 -22.76
CA LYS A 179 -19.89 22.22 -21.35
C LYS A 179 -19.96 20.99 -20.43
N ILE A 180 -19.97 19.78 -20.99
CA ILE A 180 -19.94 18.52 -20.24
C ILE A 180 -18.49 18.16 -19.90
N TYR A 181 -17.57 18.44 -20.83
CA TYR A 181 -16.16 18.08 -20.70
C TYR A 181 -15.30 19.20 -20.12
N TYR A 182 -15.75 20.45 -20.20
CA TYR A 182 -15.03 21.60 -19.68
C TYR A 182 -15.95 22.44 -18.81
N ASP A 183 -15.56 22.63 -17.55
CA ASP A 183 -16.22 23.53 -16.62
C ASP A 183 -15.71 24.96 -16.84
N LYS A 184 -16.62 25.89 -17.11
CA LYS A 184 -16.26 27.30 -17.35
C LYS A 184 -16.11 28.05 -16.02
N GLU A 185 -14.89 28.12 -15.50
CA GLU A 185 -14.58 28.84 -14.24
C GLU A 185 -14.73 30.37 -14.40
N ILE A 186 -14.47 30.91 -15.60
CA ILE A 186 -14.55 32.36 -15.90
C ILE A 186 -15.10 32.59 -17.30
N GLY A 187 -16.06 33.50 -17.47
CA GLY A 187 -16.58 33.87 -18.78
C GLY A 187 -17.20 35.25 -18.82
N ILE A 188 -16.72 36.11 -19.72
CA ILE A 188 -17.34 37.39 -20.11
C ILE A 188 -18.41 37.15 -21.21
N VAL A 189 -18.42 35.95 -21.83
CA VAL A 189 -19.36 35.50 -22.87
C VAL A 189 -19.94 34.13 -22.46
N THR A 190 -21.20 33.84 -22.78
CA THR A 190 -21.90 32.61 -22.33
C THR A 190 -21.57 31.35 -23.14
N ASP A 191 -21.00 31.46 -24.35
CA ASP A 191 -20.73 30.31 -25.23
C ASP A 191 -19.29 29.76 -25.10
N TYR A 192 -19.04 28.58 -25.68
CA TYR A 192 -17.74 27.87 -25.73
C TYR A 192 -17.05 28.05 -27.10
N SER A 193 -17.44 29.06 -27.88
CA SER A 193 -17.03 29.19 -29.29
C SER A 193 -15.53 29.39 -29.48
N ASP A 194 -14.87 30.07 -28.55
CA ASP A 194 -13.42 30.25 -28.54
C ASP A 194 -12.66 28.93 -28.33
N LEU A 195 -13.11 28.11 -27.37
CA LEU A 195 -12.57 26.78 -27.14
C LEU A 195 -12.83 25.86 -28.34
N ALA A 196 -14.04 25.90 -28.92
CA ALA A 196 -14.37 25.15 -30.13
C ALA A 196 -13.46 25.53 -31.30
N GLN A 197 -13.15 26.83 -31.47
CA GLN A 197 -12.19 27.30 -32.48
C GLN A 197 -10.77 26.79 -32.24
N LEU A 198 -10.30 26.76 -30.99
CA LEU A 198 -9.00 26.18 -30.65
C LEU A 198 -8.95 24.70 -31.03
N ILE A 199 -9.96 23.93 -30.58
CA ILE A 199 -10.08 22.49 -30.84
C ILE A 199 -10.11 22.24 -32.35
N ALA A 200 -10.94 22.97 -33.11
CA ALA A 200 -10.99 22.84 -34.56
C ALA A 200 -9.65 23.15 -35.22
N ALA A 201 -8.97 24.22 -34.80
CA ALA A 201 -7.68 24.62 -35.38
C ALA A 201 -6.61 23.53 -35.21
N ILE A 202 -6.45 22.98 -34.00
CA ILE A 202 -5.43 21.96 -33.73
C ILE A 202 -5.75 20.61 -34.39
N ASN A 203 -7.02 20.29 -34.63
CA ASN A 203 -7.43 19.06 -35.30
C ASN A 203 -7.29 19.18 -36.83
N SER A 204 -7.62 20.34 -37.40
CA SER A 204 -7.61 20.56 -38.86
C SER A 204 -6.24 20.92 -39.45
N ALA A 205 -5.26 21.33 -38.61
CA ALA A 205 -3.95 21.74 -39.08
C ALA A 205 -3.27 20.59 -39.84
N PRO A 206 -2.71 20.79 -41.04
CA PRO A 206 -1.88 19.78 -41.69
C PRO A 206 -0.63 19.47 -40.86
N ASP A 207 -0.16 18.22 -40.83
CA ASP A 207 1.01 17.81 -40.02
C ASP A 207 2.25 18.68 -40.27
N ALA A 208 2.51 19.04 -41.53
CA ALA A 208 3.62 19.92 -41.91
C ALA A 208 3.55 21.32 -41.27
N ASN A 209 2.36 21.80 -40.92
CA ASN A 209 2.12 23.13 -40.36
C ASN A 209 1.66 23.09 -38.90
N PHE A 210 1.69 21.91 -38.27
CA PHE A 210 1.19 21.74 -36.90
C PHE A 210 2.00 22.58 -35.91
N ARG A 211 3.34 22.63 -36.06
CA ARG A 211 4.23 23.48 -35.26
C ARG A 211 3.79 24.94 -35.29
N ASP A 212 3.57 25.51 -36.48
CA ASP A 212 3.17 26.91 -36.62
C ASP A 212 1.79 27.16 -36.03
N THR A 213 0.89 26.18 -36.11
CA THR A 213 -0.42 26.24 -35.47
C THR A 213 -0.29 26.29 -33.95
N VAL A 214 0.55 25.43 -33.36
CA VAL A 214 0.83 25.46 -31.91
C VAL A 214 1.37 26.82 -31.49
N TYR A 215 2.37 27.36 -32.20
CA TYR A 215 2.95 28.67 -31.90
C TYR A 215 1.95 29.83 -32.05
N LYS A 216 1.00 29.71 -32.98
CA LYS A 216 -0.06 30.69 -33.16
C LYS A 216 -1.07 30.68 -32.00
N TYR A 217 -1.47 29.49 -31.55
CA TYR A 217 -2.60 29.34 -30.63
C TYR A 217 -2.19 29.17 -29.16
N PHE A 218 -1.01 28.65 -28.84
CA PHE A 218 -0.58 28.40 -27.46
C PHE A 218 0.61 29.26 -27.04
N ASP A 219 0.65 29.57 -25.74
CA ASP A 219 1.88 29.91 -25.05
C ASP A 219 2.70 28.63 -24.94
N VAL A 220 3.64 28.47 -25.86
CA VAL A 220 4.44 27.24 -26.06
C VAL A 220 5.16 26.83 -24.78
N ASN A 221 5.65 27.78 -23.99
CA ASN A 221 6.33 27.49 -22.73
C ASN A 221 5.37 26.85 -21.71
N SER A 222 4.12 27.30 -21.67
CA SER A 222 3.12 26.69 -20.76
C SER A 222 2.83 25.22 -21.10
N VAL A 223 2.86 24.87 -22.39
CA VAL A 223 2.67 23.49 -22.86
C VAL A 223 3.93 22.66 -22.56
N LEU A 224 5.12 23.18 -22.90
CA LEU A 224 6.41 22.53 -22.61
C LEU A 224 6.59 22.23 -21.12
N ASN A 225 6.26 23.19 -20.26
CA ASN A 225 6.34 23.07 -18.82
C ASN A 225 5.33 22.05 -18.29
N TRP A 226 4.08 22.07 -18.77
CA TRP A 226 3.08 21.07 -18.40
C TRP A 226 3.54 19.65 -18.75
N PHE A 227 3.98 19.44 -20.00
CA PHE A 227 4.50 18.15 -20.45
C PHE A 227 5.72 17.71 -19.65
N THR A 228 6.66 18.62 -19.40
CA THR A 228 7.86 18.36 -18.60
C THR A 228 7.52 17.98 -17.18
N GLY A 229 6.63 18.71 -16.51
CA GLY A 229 6.23 18.38 -15.15
C GLY A 229 5.54 17.02 -15.07
N ASN A 230 4.70 16.65 -16.04
CA ASN A 230 4.10 15.30 -16.11
C ASN A 230 5.16 14.22 -16.33
N ILE A 231 6.13 14.44 -17.21
CA ILE A 231 7.22 13.49 -17.47
C ILE A 231 8.07 13.28 -16.20
N LEU A 232 8.44 14.37 -15.53
CA LEU A 232 9.29 14.34 -14.34
C LEU A 232 8.59 13.73 -13.13
N THR A 233 7.31 14.05 -12.92
CA THR A 233 6.54 13.59 -11.75
C THR A 233 5.74 12.32 -11.98
N MET A 234 5.70 11.81 -13.20
CA MET A 234 4.86 10.68 -13.60
C MET A 234 3.36 10.90 -13.36
N MET A 235 2.89 12.12 -13.57
CA MET A 235 1.47 12.42 -13.47
C MET A 235 0.71 11.92 -14.71
N GLY A 236 0.38 10.63 -14.71
CA GLY A 236 -0.28 9.93 -15.82
C GLY A 236 -1.81 9.99 -15.82
N ASP A 237 -2.42 10.65 -14.83
CA ASP A 237 -3.87 10.86 -14.76
C ASP A 237 -4.34 12.07 -15.61
N SER A 238 -3.37 12.83 -16.17
CA SER A 238 -3.55 13.74 -17.31
C SER A 238 -3.39 12.94 -18.62
N TYR A 239 -3.93 13.30 -19.79
CA TYR A 239 -4.04 14.61 -20.41
C TYR A 239 -5.47 14.96 -20.83
N ASN A 240 -6.46 14.21 -20.36
CA ASN A 240 -7.88 14.43 -20.61
C ASN A 240 -8.64 15.01 -19.40
N LYS A 241 -7.92 15.31 -18.31
CA LYS A 241 -8.35 16.01 -17.09
C LYS A 241 -7.11 16.58 -16.35
N ASN A 242 -7.31 17.19 -15.18
CA ASN A 242 -6.24 17.72 -14.32
C ASN A 242 -5.44 18.87 -14.98
N TYR A 243 -6.13 19.70 -15.76
CA TYR A 243 -5.59 20.95 -16.31
C TYR A 243 -6.70 21.96 -16.61
N LEU A 244 -6.33 23.23 -16.74
CA LEU A 244 -7.19 24.31 -17.22
C LEU A 244 -6.59 24.98 -18.46
N LEU A 245 -7.45 25.59 -19.26
CA LEU A 245 -7.08 26.44 -20.40
C LEU A 245 -7.51 27.86 -20.12
N TYR A 246 -6.53 28.77 -20.10
CA TYR A 246 -6.75 30.20 -19.89
C TYR A 246 -6.41 30.97 -21.16
N ARG A 247 -7.29 31.87 -21.59
CA ARG A 247 -7.07 32.74 -22.77
C ARG A 247 -6.99 34.20 -22.38
N ASP A 248 -5.79 34.76 -22.37
CA ASP A 248 -5.59 36.19 -22.13
C ASP A 248 -6.00 37.02 -23.36
N THR A 249 -7.24 37.50 -23.37
CA THR A 249 -7.78 38.28 -24.48
C THR A 249 -7.16 39.68 -24.62
N SER A 250 -6.36 40.14 -23.65
CA SER A 250 -5.65 41.43 -23.74
C SER A 250 -4.36 41.35 -24.53
N LYS A 251 -3.75 40.17 -24.64
CA LYS A 251 -2.54 39.97 -25.44
C LYS A 251 -2.87 40.04 -26.93
N VAL A 252 -1.99 40.69 -27.71
CA VAL A 252 -2.14 40.82 -29.17
C VAL A 252 -2.34 39.46 -29.86
N ASN A 253 -1.60 38.45 -29.41
CA ASN A 253 -1.65 37.10 -30.00
C ASN A 253 -2.77 36.22 -29.42
N GLN A 254 -3.39 36.63 -28.30
CA GLN A 254 -4.46 35.92 -27.58
C GLN A 254 -4.22 34.41 -27.41
N GLN A 255 -2.97 34.03 -27.20
CA GLN A 255 -2.55 32.64 -27.03
C GLN A 255 -3.16 32.03 -25.76
N TRP A 256 -3.43 30.73 -25.84
CA TRP A 256 -3.92 29.90 -24.75
C TRP A 256 -2.76 29.44 -23.86
N THR A 257 -2.94 29.58 -22.56
CA THR A 257 -2.03 29.09 -21.52
C THR A 257 -2.65 27.85 -20.89
N VAL A 258 -1.87 26.77 -20.80
CA VAL A 258 -2.24 25.60 -20.01
C VAL A 258 -1.89 25.85 -18.54
N ILE A 259 -2.76 25.46 -17.62
CA ILE A 259 -2.53 25.54 -16.16
C ILE A 259 -2.69 24.12 -15.59
N PRO A 260 -1.63 23.49 -15.04
CA PRO A 260 -1.73 22.15 -14.43
C PRO A 260 -2.59 22.18 -13.16
N TRP A 261 -3.29 21.07 -12.86
CA TRP A 261 -4.12 20.93 -11.67
C TRP A 261 -4.05 19.51 -11.08
N ASP A 262 -4.35 19.36 -9.79
CA ASP A 262 -4.49 18.08 -9.05
C ASP A 262 -3.28 17.12 -9.16
N TYR A 263 -2.19 17.36 -8.41
CA TYR A 263 -0.92 16.60 -8.50
C TYR A 263 -0.65 15.73 -7.25
N ASP A 264 -1.69 15.22 -6.61
CA ASP A 264 -1.59 14.31 -5.47
C ASP A 264 -1.06 12.90 -5.86
N LEU A 265 -1.29 12.47 -7.10
CA LEU A 265 -0.78 11.23 -7.70
C LEU A 265 0.53 11.44 -8.48
N SER A 266 1.55 11.95 -7.79
CA SER A 266 2.85 12.29 -8.38
C SER A 266 4.03 11.60 -7.68
N PHE A 267 5.23 11.76 -8.23
CA PHE A 267 6.50 11.24 -7.69
C PHE A 267 6.48 9.74 -7.38
N GLY A 268 6.08 8.99 -8.40
CA GLY A 268 6.14 7.55 -8.43
C GLY A 268 5.08 6.82 -7.64
N ARG A 269 4.07 7.55 -7.21
CA ARG A 269 2.84 6.96 -6.71
C ARG A 269 2.00 6.49 -7.89
N SER A 270 1.67 5.21 -7.95
CA SER A 270 0.80 4.65 -8.99
C SER A 270 -0.60 4.37 -8.41
N GLY A 271 -1.50 3.67 -9.10
CA GLY A 271 -2.67 3.01 -8.49
C GLY A 271 -2.55 1.47 -8.55
N ASP A 272 -3.22 0.74 -7.66
CA ASP A 272 -3.32 -0.73 -7.76
C ASP A 272 -4.67 -1.12 -8.37
N LEU A 273 -4.66 -1.56 -9.62
CA LEU A 273 -5.87 -1.96 -10.36
C LEU A 273 -6.46 -3.29 -9.89
N ALA A 274 -5.73 -4.07 -9.07
CA ALA A 274 -6.23 -5.31 -8.49
C ALA A 274 -7.16 -5.06 -7.29
N ILE A 275 -7.19 -3.83 -6.77
CA ILE A 275 -7.97 -3.44 -5.60
C ILE A 275 -9.16 -2.57 -6.06
N PRO A 276 -10.37 -2.72 -5.47
CA PRO A 276 -11.50 -1.88 -5.81
C PRO A 276 -11.25 -0.39 -5.53
N TYR A 277 -11.79 0.47 -6.37
CA TYR A 277 -11.85 1.92 -6.12
C TYR A 277 -12.65 2.23 -4.83
N PRO A 278 -12.24 3.21 -4.01
CA PRO A 278 -11.10 4.11 -4.15
C PRO A 278 -9.81 3.60 -3.50
N ALA A 279 -9.78 2.36 -2.99
CA ALA A 279 -8.60 1.79 -2.35
C ALA A 279 -7.43 1.59 -3.32
N SER A 280 -7.74 1.39 -4.60
CA SER A 280 -6.77 1.47 -5.69
C SER A 280 -5.97 2.78 -5.70
N LEU A 281 -6.47 3.85 -5.07
CA LEU A 281 -5.82 5.16 -4.94
C LEU A 281 -5.16 5.39 -3.58
N LEU A 282 -5.24 4.45 -2.63
CA LEU A 282 -4.39 4.45 -1.44
C LEU A 282 -2.96 4.07 -1.87
N ASN A 283 -2.86 3.04 -2.74
CA ASN A 283 -1.67 2.51 -3.39
C ASN A 283 -0.29 2.94 -2.86
N ASP A 284 0.27 2.07 -2.02
CA ASP A 284 1.68 2.08 -1.60
C ASP A 284 2.64 1.63 -2.72
N GLY A 285 2.12 1.31 -3.90
CA GLY A 285 2.89 0.97 -5.09
C GLY A 285 3.77 2.12 -5.57
N PHE A 286 5.03 1.80 -5.80
CA PHE A 286 6.05 2.74 -6.23
C PHE A 286 6.50 2.44 -7.66
N ALA A 287 6.49 3.44 -8.55
CA ALA A 287 6.94 3.31 -9.93
C ALA A 287 7.74 4.51 -10.40
N TYR A 288 8.78 4.31 -11.20
CA TYR A 288 9.57 5.40 -11.80
C TYR A 288 9.86 5.20 -13.30
N THR A 289 9.42 4.08 -13.86
CA THR A 289 9.77 3.57 -15.19
C THR A 289 8.66 3.75 -16.22
N PHE A 290 7.61 4.54 -15.92
CA PHE A 290 6.56 4.77 -16.90
C PHE A 290 7.09 5.56 -18.08
N GLN A 291 6.66 5.17 -19.28
CA GLN A 291 7.08 5.85 -20.50
C GLN A 291 6.77 7.35 -20.41
N PRO A 292 7.64 8.21 -20.97
CA PRO A 292 7.39 9.65 -21.07
C PRO A 292 6.03 9.91 -21.73
N LEU A 293 5.23 10.80 -21.13
CA LEU A 293 3.86 11.17 -21.57
C LEU A 293 2.82 10.03 -21.55
N SER A 294 3.08 9.00 -20.73
CA SER A 294 2.06 8.02 -20.32
C SER A 294 0.80 8.71 -19.77
N GLY A 295 -0.34 8.03 -19.92
CA GLY A 295 -1.66 8.56 -19.57
C GLY A 295 -2.59 8.66 -20.79
N PRO A 296 -3.85 9.06 -20.59
CA PRO A 296 -4.84 9.23 -21.66
C PRO A 296 -4.35 10.06 -22.84
N SER A 297 -4.88 9.75 -24.03
CA SER A 297 -4.66 10.50 -25.26
C SER A 297 -5.12 11.95 -25.11
N ASN A 298 -4.48 12.84 -25.86
CA ASN A 298 -4.87 14.23 -26.02
C ASN A 298 -4.34 14.71 -27.37
N VAL A 299 -5.17 15.39 -28.17
CA VAL A 299 -4.81 15.76 -29.55
C VAL A 299 -3.56 16.63 -29.60
N LEU A 300 -3.41 17.59 -28.69
CA LEU A 300 -2.21 18.43 -28.63
C LEU A 300 -0.97 17.58 -28.30
N LYS A 301 -1.09 16.69 -27.31
CA LYS A 301 -0.01 15.76 -26.91
C LYS A 301 0.41 14.86 -28.07
N ASP A 302 -0.53 14.12 -28.65
CA ASP A 302 -0.22 13.07 -29.62
C ASP A 302 0.33 13.66 -30.92
N ARG A 303 -0.18 14.82 -31.36
CA ARG A 303 0.36 15.52 -32.54
C ARG A 303 1.69 16.21 -32.27
N TRP A 304 1.92 16.70 -31.05
CA TRP A 304 3.24 17.21 -30.64
C TRP A 304 4.30 16.12 -30.78
N MET A 305 3.98 14.92 -30.32
CA MET A 305 4.83 13.73 -30.41
C MET A 305 5.14 13.31 -31.84
N ALA A 306 4.14 13.40 -32.71
CA ALA A 306 4.29 13.08 -34.13
C ALA A 306 5.07 14.15 -34.91
N THR A 307 5.33 15.33 -34.32
CA THR A 307 5.99 16.46 -34.98
C THR A 307 7.47 16.56 -34.56
N PRO A 308 8.44 16.19 -35.42
CA PRO A 308 9.84 16.01 -35.01
C PRO A 308 10.49 17.24 -34.35
N SER A 309 10.18 18.44 -34.84
CA SER A 309 10.72 19.68 -34.27
C SER A 309 10.19 19.98 -32.87
N LEU A 310 8.89 19.74 -32.64
CA LEU A 310 8.26 19.95 -31.33
C LEU A 310 8.72 18.89 -30.32
N TRP A 311 8.85 17.64 -30.78
CA TRP A 311 9.46 16.56 -30.00
C TRP A 311 10.87 16.93 -29.53
N GLU A 312 11.71 17.46 -30.42
CA GLU A 312 13.07 17.86 -30.06
C GLU A 312 13.09 19.04 -29.07
N GLU A 313 12.20 20.01 -29.23
CA GLU A 313 12.04 21.11 -28.26
C GLU A 313 11.68 20.58 -26.86
N LEU A 314 10.74 19.62 -26.77
CA LEU A 314 10.39 18.97 -25.51
C LEU A 314 11.56 18.18 -24.93
N ARG A 315 12.28 17.42 -25.77
CA ARG A 315 13.45 16.62 -25.34
C ARG A 315 14.52 17.52 -24.71
N LEU A 316 14.84 18.64 -25.34
CA LEU A 316 15.83 19.61 -24.84
C LEU A 316 15.35 20.29 -23.54
N HIS A 317 14.05 20.62 -23.44
CA HIS A 317 13.48 21.23 -22.25
C HIS A 317 13.50 20.28 -21.04
N VAL A 318 13.18 19.01 -21.27
CA VAL A 318 13.29 17.95 -20.25
C VAL A 318 14.76 17.73 -19.85
N ASP A 319 15.69 17.65 -20.80
CA ASP A 319 17.13 17.48 -20.47
C ASP A 319 17.65 18.66 -19.63
N SER A 320 17.30 19.89 -20.00
CA SER A 320 17.64 21.06 -19.20
C SER A 320 17.10 20.93 -17.77
N SER A 321 15.82 20.57 -17.62
CA SER A 321 15.17 20.41 -16.32
C SER A 321 15.79 19.31 -15.47
N LEU A 322 16.21 18.18 -16.06
CA LEU A 322 16.94 17.09 -15.37
C LEU A 322 18.32 17.51 -14.87
N ASN A 323 18.89 18.59 -15.39
CA ASN A 323 20.20 19.10 -14.99
C ASN A 323 20.11 20.32 -14.06
N THR A 324 18.94 20.94 -13.92
CA THR A 324 18.76 22.16 -13.11
C THR A 324 17.77 21.98 -11.96
N ILE A 325 16.56 21.51 -12.24
CA ILE A 325 15.43 21.47 -11.29
C ILE A 325 15.21 20.06 -10.74
N PHE A 326 15.32 19.03 -11.58
CA PHE A 326 15.00 17.64 -11.23
C PHE A 326 16.27 16.81 -11.09
N ASN A 327 17.02 17.07 -10.02
CA ASN A 327 18.24 16.33 -9.66
C ASN A 327 18.41 16.29 -8.15
N GLU A 328 19.32 15.43 -7.69
CA GLU A 328 19.58 15.18 -6.27
C GLU A 328 20.09 16.41 -5.53
N GLU A 329 21.00 17.18 -6.14
CA GLU A 329 21.61 18.37 -5.54
C GLU A 329 20.55 19.45 -5.23
N HIS A 330 19.53 19.56 -6.07
CA HIS A 330 18.43 20.50 -5.89
C HIS A 330 17.33 19.96 -4.97
N LEU A 331 16.83 18.75 -5.23
CA LEU A 331 15.62 18.25 -4.57
C LEU A 331 15.86 17.58 -3.22
N TYR A 332 17.03 16.98 -2.96
CA TYR A 332 17.26 16.33 -1.65
C TYR A 332 17.26 17.32 -0.49
N PRO A 333 18.00 18.45 -0.55
CA PRO A 333 17.95 19.44 0.51
C PRO A 333 16.54 20.00 0.71
N ARG A 334 15.75 20.11 -0.36
CA ARG A 334 14.37 20.59 -0.27
C ARG A 334 13.45 19.58 0.42
N ILE A 335 13.56 18.30 0.07
CA ILE A 335 12.81 17.21 0.72
C ILE A 335 13.16 17.14 2.21
N ASP A 336 14.44 17.26 2.57
CA ASP A 336 14.89 17.27 3.97
C ASP A 336 14.31 18.46 4.75
N SER A 337 14.33 19.64 4.14
CA SER A 337 13.74 20.84 4.72
C SER A 337 12.23 20.71 4.95
N LEU A 338 11.49 20.11 4.02
CA LEU A 338 10.06 19.87 4.17
C LEU A 338 9.77 18.78 5.21
N THR A 339 10.60 17.73 5.26
CA THR A 339 10.47 16.65 6.26
C THR A 339 10.60 17.20 7.68
N ALA A 340 11.66 17.97 7.94
CA ALA A 340 11.87 18.62 9.24
C ALA A 340 10.75 19.62 9.60
N LEU A 341 10.10 20.23 8.60
CA LEU A 341 8.96 21.12 8.84
C LEU A 341 7.73 20.37 9.35
N VAL A 342 7.46 19.16 8.84
CA VAL A 342 6.17 18.47 9.03
C VAL A 342 6.22 17.24 9.94
N GLU A 343 7.40 16.69 10.26
CA GLU A 343 7.52 15.39 10.95
C GLU A 343 6.75 15.31 12.27
N ASN A 344 6.78 16.38 13.07
CA ASN A 344 6.06 16.42 14.36
C ASN A 344 4.55 16.42 14.17
N ASP A 345 4.05 17.20 13.21
CA ASP A 345 2.62 17.29 12.88
C ASP A 345 2.11 16.02 12.22
N ALA A 346 2.93 15.41 11.36
CA ALA A 346 2.65 14.11 10.77
C ALA A 346 2.62 13.02 11.86
N ALA A 347 3.47 13.07 12.89
CA ALA A 347 3.44 12.13 14.00
C ALA A 347 2.18 12.27 14.86
N LEU A 348 1.71 13.51 15.08
CA LEU A 348 0.58 13.82 15.95
C LEU A 348 -0.80 13.74 15.29
N ASP A 349 -0.87 13.67 13.95
CA ASP A 349 -2.14 13.62 13.22
C ASP A 349 -2.91 12.31 13.51
N PRO A 350 -4.05 12.38 14.23
CA PRO A 350 -4.79 11.18 14.65
C PRO A 350 -5.62 10.55 13.53
N GLN A 351 -5.72 11.23 12.38
CA GLN A 351 -6.52 10.81 11.23
C GLN A 351 -5.64 10.40 10.04
N LYS A 352 -4.31 10.42 10.18
CA LYS A 352 -3.40 9.98 9.12
C LYS A 352 -3.58 8.49 8.81
N TRP A 353 -3.20 8.11 7.60
CA TRP A 353 -3.00 6.72 7.23
C TRP A 353 -1.52 6.38 7.32
N GLY A 354 -1.20 5.24 7.93
CA GLY A 354 0.16 4.77 8.12
C GLY A 354 0.77 5.16 9.46
N THR A 355 1.94 4.59 9.73
CA THR A 355 2.72 4.80 10.95
C THR A 355 3.66 6.01 10.82
N THR A 356 4.33 6.40 11.91
CA THR A 356 5.43 7.39 11.83
C THR A 356 6.63 6.83 11.06
N GLN A 357 6.84 5.51 11.09
CA GLN A 357 7.87 4.87 10.29
C GLN A 357 7.54 4.99 8.79
N ASP A 358 6.28 4.70 8.41
CA ASP A 358 5.82 4.86 7.01
C ASP A 358 6.06 6.27 6.46
N PHE A 359 5.94 7.31 7.30
CA PHE A 359 6.24 8.69 6.87
C PHE A 359 7.69 8.84 6.41
N TYR A 360 8.65 8.42 7.25
CA TYR A 360 10.07 8.51 6.92
C TYR A 360 10.43 7.62 5.73
N ASP A 361 9.82 6.44 5.65
CA ASP A 361 9.98 5.57 4.51
C ASP A 361 9.49 6.28 3.23
N HIS A 362 8.30 6.87 3.23
CA HIS A 362 7.79 7.54 2.03
C HIS A 362 8.60 8.79 1.65
N VAL A 363 9.30 9.42 2.60
CA VAL A 363 10.32 10.46 2.33
C VAL A 363 11.53 9.88 1.61
N ASP A 364 12.04 8.73 2.06
CA ASP A 364 13.16 8.03 1.40
C ASP A 364 12.78 7.53 0.00
N ALA A 365 11.58 6.97 -0.17
CA ALA A 365 11.06 6.57 -1.48
C ALA A 365 10.96 7.76 -2.44
N LEU A 366 10.55 8.92 -1.95
CA LEU A 366 10.46 10.14 -2.74
C LEU A 366 11.83 10.63 -3.21
N LYS A 367 12.86 10.63 -2.33
CA LYS A 367 14.24 10.91 -2.76
C LYS A 367 14.70 9.92 -3.82
N TYR A 368 14.45 8.64 -3.57
CA TYR A 368 14.78 7.60 -4.52
C TYR A 368 14.13 7.81 -5.90
N TYR A 369 12.85 8.22 -5.93
CA TYR A 369 12.15 8.52 -7.16
C TYR A 369 12.90 9.55 -8.01
N ILE A 370 13.45 10.61 -7.40
CA ILE A 370 14.19 11.65 -8.12
C ILE A 370 15.35 11.04 -8.91
N THR A 371 16.22 10.30 -8.23
CA THR A 371 17.37 9.65 -8.85
C THR A 371 16.94 8.66 -9.92
N ALA A 372 16.03 7.75 -9.57
CA ALA A 372 15.64 6.65 -10.44
C ALA A 372 14.96 7.15 -11.72
N ARG A 373 14.02 8.10 -11.57
CA ARG A 373 13.32 8.71 -12.68
C ARG A 373 14.26 9.49 -13.59
N ARG A 374 15.18 10.26 -13.01
CA ARG A 374 16.19 11.01 -13.76
C ARG A 374 17.06 10.08 -14.61
N ASN A 375 17.58 9.02 -14.02
CA ASN A 375 18.40 8.02 -14.71
C ASN A 375 17.61 7.34 -15.84
N TYR A 376 16.37 6.94 -15.55
CA TYR A 376 15.47 6.35 -16.54
C TYR A 376 15.22 7.29 -17.73
N LEU A 377 14.90 8.56 -17.48
CA LEU A 377 14.62 9.55 -18.53
C LEU A 377 15.85 9.92 -19.36
N LYS A 378 17.03 10.08 -18.73
CA LYS A 378 18.29 10.30 -19.46
C LYS A 378 18.58 9.18 -20.45
N LYS A 379 18.22 7.95 -20.09
CA LYS A 379 18.40 6.77 -20.93
C LYS A 379 17.33 6.63 -22.02
N THR A 380 16.06 6.68 -21.63
CA THR A 380 14.93 6.29 -22.49
C THR A 380 14.34 7.46 -23.28
N PHE A 381 14.43 8.69 -22.76
CA PHE A 381 13.84 9.87 -23.39
C PHE A 381 14.88 10.78 -24.05
N ILE A 382 15.97 11.08 -23.34
CA ILE A 382 17.04 11.94 -23.87
C ILE A 382 17.91 11.19 -24.88
N ASN A 383 17.91 9.85 -24.82
CA ASN A 383 18.65 8.94 -25.70
C ASN A 383 20.17 9.19 -25.67
N LEU A 384 20.73 9.44 -24.47
CA LEU A 384 22.18 9.49 -24.31
C LEU A 384 22.77 8.10 -24.62
N PRO A 385 23.77 7.98 -25.53
CA PRO A 385 24.37 6.70 -25.85
C PRO A 385 25.04 6.12 -24.59
N SER A 386 24.67 4.90 -24.22
CA SER A 386 25.40 4.16 -23.19
C SER A 386 26.68 3.58 -23.79
N GLY A 387 27.76 3.60 -23.02
CA GLY A 387 28.89 2.69 -23.25
C GLY A 387 28.43 1.23 -23.34
N GLU A 388 29.24 0.40 -23.98
CA GLU A 388 28.89 -0.94 -24.45
C GLU A 388 28.20 -1.87 -23.41
N TYR A 389 27.32 -2.71 -23.95
CA TYR A 389 26.26 -3.46 -23.27
C TYR A 389 26.72 -4.25 -22.05
N ASN A 390 25.98 -4.08 -20.95
CA ASN A 390 26.19 -4.71 -19.64
C ASN A 390 27.53 -4.40 -18.96
N ARG A 391 28.39 -3.53 -19.51
CA ARG A 391 29.71 -3.23 -18.94
C ARG A 391 30.07 -1.76 -19.09
N VAL A 392 29.95 -1.00 -18.00
CA VAL A 392 30.30 0.43 -17.99
C VAL A 392 31.54 0.68 -17.15
N THR A 393 32.47 1.50 -17.65
CA THR A 393 33.57 2.04 -16.84
C THR A 393 33.23 3.48 -16.47
N LEU A 394 33.14 3.77 -15.17
CA LEU A 394 32.84 5.09 -14.62
C LEU A 394 34.11 5.67 -13.96
N PRO A 395 34.54 6.88 -14.31
CA PRO A 395 35.63 7.55 -13.61
C PRO A 395 35.20 7.89 -12.18
N VAL A 396 36.12 7.75 -11.22
CA VAL A 396 35.88 8.03 -9.80
C VAL A 396 36.85 9.13 -9.36
N SER A 397 36.33 10.27 -8.93
CA SER A 397 37.17 11.43 -8.58
C SER A 397 36.87 12.05 -7.22
N GLN A 398 35.81 11.62 -6.55
CA GLN A 398 35.33 12.22 -5.30
C GLN A 398 34.58 11.21 -4.43
N THR A 399 34.72 11.38 -3.11
CA THR A 399 34.01 10.61 -2.08
C THR A 399 32.61 11.21 -1.85
N GLY A 400 31.71 10.43 -1.26
CA GLY A 400 30.35 10.86 -0.94
C GLY A 400 29.41 11.00 -2.16
N VAL A 401 29.92 10.79 -3.38
CA VAL A 401 29.12 10.87 -4.59
C VAL A 401 28.56 9.50 -4.97
N PRO A 402 27.25 9.41 -5.28
CA PRO A 402 26.65 8.18 -5.77
C PRO A 402 27.09 7.86 -7.19
N TYR A 403 27.45 6.61 -7.40
CA TYR A 403 27.68 6.01 -8.72
C TYR A 403 26.54 5.03 -8.98
N HIS A 404 25.60 5.41 -9.85
CA HIS A 404 24.42 4.61 -10.16
C HIS A 404 24.71 3.60 -11.28
N PHE A 405 24.27 2.37 -11.09
CA PHE A 405 24.33 1.29 -12.07
C PHE A 405 22.94 1.08 -12.63
N VAL A 406 22.80 1.19 -13.95
CA VAL A 406 21.50 1.21 -14.64
C VAL A 406 21.50 0.14 -15.73
N ALA A 407 20.41 -0.63 -15.83
CA ALA A 407 20.15 -1.63 -16.86
C ALA A 407 19.95 -0.99 -18.24
N TYR A 408 19.89 -1.83 -19.28
CA TYR A 408 19.70 -1.38 -20.67
C TYR A 408 18.41 -0.56 -20.87
N ASP A 409 17.36 -0.89 -20.12
CA ASP A 409 16.03 -0.29 -20.17
C ASP A 409 15.88 0.95 -19.27
N GLY A 410 16.95 1.40 -18.63
CA GLY A 410 16.95 2.58 -17.75
C GLY A 410 16.60 2.28 -16.29
N ARG A 411 16.40 1.01 -15.89
CA ARG A 411 16.17 0.65 -14.48
C ARG A 411 17.45 0.71 -13.65
N GLN A 412 17.41 1.37 -12.50
CA GLN A 412 18.53 1.34 -11.54
C GLN A 412 18.68 -0.07 -10.94
N ILE A 413 19.89 -0.59 -10.85
CA ILE A 413 20.17 -1.93 -10.32
C ILE A 413 20.86 -1.83 -8.97
N ALA A 414 21.83 -0.93 -8.87
CA ALA A 414 22.53 -0.66 -7.62
C ALA A 414 23.14 0.75 -7.65
N THR A 415 23.53 1.24 -6.49
CA THR A 415 24.26 2.50 -6.33
C THR A 415 25.41 2.28 -5.37
N LEU A 416 26.58 2.85 -5.69
CA LEU A 416 27.77 2.78 -4.86
C LEU A 416 28.19 4.18 -4.41
N TRP A 417 28.58 4.33 -3.15
CA TRP A 417 29.19 5.55 -2.62
C TRP A 417 30.55 5.21 -2.04
N PHE A 418 31.60 5.88 -2.49
CA PHE A 418 32.92 5.73 -1.88
C PHE A 418 33.02 6.66 -0.67
N THR A 419 33.34 6.10 0.50
CA THR A 419 33.65 6.88 1.70
C THR A 419 35.10 7.31 1.71
N GLU A 420 35.99 6.44 1.20
CA GLU A 420 37.41 6.70 1.01
C GLU A 420 37.94 5.86 -0.16
N PHE A 421 38.96 6.38 -0.85
CA PHE A 421 39.73 5.58 -1.80
C PHE A 421 41.15 6.15 -1.96
N GLN A 422 42.08 5.27 -2.28
CA GLN A 422 43.47 5.60 -2.60
C GLN A 422 43.84 4.96 -3.94
N GLY A 423 44.19 5.79 -4.92
CA GLY A 423 44.63 5.35 -6.24
C GLY A 423 43.56 4.62 -7.04
N LEU A 424 42.28 4.93 -6.83
CA LEU A 424 41.16 4.43 -7.63
C LEU A 424 40.84 5.45 -8.74
N ASP A 425 41.10 5.08 -9.98
CA ASP A 425 40.87 5.95 -11.13
C ASP A 425 39.46 5.77 -11.69
N SER A 426 39.00 4.52 -11.76
CA SER A 426 37.69 4.18 -12.29
C SER A 426 37.17 2.87 -11.74
N ILE A 427 35.88 2.65 -11.88
CA ILE A 427 35.24 1.37 -11.60
C ILE A 427 34.53 0.87 -12.84
N ARG A 428 34.67 -0.42 -13.11
CA ARG A 428 33.93 -1.10 -14.15
C ARG A 428 32.86 -1.95 -13.51
N VAL A 429 31.62 -1.78 -13.94
CA VAL A 429 30.49 -2.58 -13.47
C VAL A 429 29.94 -3.42 -14.60
N GLN A 430 29.77 -4.71 -14.31
CA GLN A 430 29.17 -5.67 -15.21
C GLN A 430 27.87 -6.24 -14.62
N VAL A 431 26.80 -6.21 -15.39
CA VAL A 431 25.46 -6.66 -14.97
C VAL A 431 25.09 -7.93 -15.71
N HIS A 432 24.55 -8.91 -14.99
CA HIS A 432 24.06 -10.16 -15.52
C HIS A 432 22.54 -10.27 -15.32
N PRO A 433 21.73 -9.69 -16.23
CA PRO A 433 20.27 -9.70 -16.09
C PRO A 433 19.67 -11.09 -16.34
N ASP A 434 18.55 -11.38 -15.68
CA ASP A 434 17.70 -12.56 -15.91
C ASP A 434 18.44 -13.90 -15.95
N SER A 435 19.46 -14.07 -15.10
CA SER A 435 20.33 -15.23 -15.07
C SER A 435 20.61 -15.72 -13.65
N THR A 436 20.86 -17.02 -13.50
CA THR A 436 21.22 -17.60 -12.21
C THR A 436 22.65 -17.19 -11.82
N PRO A 437 22.86 -16.63 -10.62
CA PRO A 437 24.21 -16.37 -10.12
C PRO A 437 25.04 -17.67 -10.06
N PRO A 438 26.36 -17.60 -10.31
CA PRO A 438 27.21 -18.79 -10.34
C PRO A 438 27.27 -19.50 -8.99
N GLY A 439 27.40 -20.82 -8.98
CA GLY A 439 27.57 -21.62 -7.76
C GLY A 439 26.28 -21.86 -6.94
N ILE A 440 25.10 -21.43 -7.40
CA ILE A 440 23.81 -21.76 -6.77
C ILE A 440 23.27 -23.09 -7.35
N PRO A 441 22.89 -24.08 -6.52
CA PRO A 441 22.25 -25.32 -6.99
C PRO A 441 20.82 -25.09 -7.52
N SER A 442 20.46 -25.73 -8.64
CA SER A 442 19.10 -25.68 -9.23
C SER A 442 18.11 -26.62 -8.50
N PRO A 443 16.80 -26.28 -8.30
CA PRO A 443 16.10 -25.02 -8.55
C PRO A 443 15.76 -24.29 -7.22
N THR A 444 16.38 -23.14 -6.99
CA THR A 444 16.06 -22.22 -5.88
C THR A 444 15.47 -20.91 -6.39
N ASP A 445 14.71 -20.96 -7.48
CA ASP A 445 14.13 -19.80 -8.17
C ASP A 445 13.31 -18.87 -7.25
N GLU A 446 12.91 -19.36 -6.08
CA GLU A 446 12.18 -18.62 -5.06
C GLU A 446 13.06 -17.88 -4.04
N LYS A 447 14.38 -18.10 -3.97
CA LYS A 447 15.21 -17.59 -2.86
C LYS A 447 16.24 -16.53 -3.25
N PHE A 448 16.31 -16.10 -4.50
CA PHE A 448 17.28 -15.09 -4.92
C PHE A 448 16.72 -14.15 -6.00
N VAL A 449 17.36 -13.00 -6.14
CA VAL A 449 17.08 -12.01 -7.19
C VAL A 449 17.79 -12.44 -8.46
N LYS A 450 17.05 -12.58 -9.57
CA LYS A 450 17.55 -13.09 -10.87
C LYS A 450 18.61 -12.21 -11.56
N ARG A 451 19.00 -11.09 -10.94
CA ARG A 451 20.03 -10.17 -11.42
C ARG A 451 21.20 -10.17 -10.44
N TRP A 452 22.40 -10.22 -10.98
CA TRP A 452 23.63 -10.13 -10.19
C TRP A 452 24.65 -9.20 -10.86
N VAL A 453 25.58 -8.63 -10.08
CA VAL A 453 26.55 -7.65 -10.59
C VAL A 453 27.98 -7.98 -10.17
N GLU A 454 28.91 -7.64 -11.04
CA GLU A 454 30.35 -7.68 -10.81
C GLU A 454 30.87 -6.25 -10.79
N VAL A 455 31.72 -5.95 -9.81
CA VAL A 455 32.28 -4.61 -9.58
C VAL A 455 33.81 -4.74 -9.60
N ILE A 456 34.46 -4.08 -10.57
CA ILE A 456 35.90 -4.24 -10.85
C ILE A 456 36.60 -2.87 -10.73
N PRO A 457 37.42 -2.65 -9.69
CA PRO A 457 38.19 -1.41 -9.53
C PRO A 457 39.37 -1.36 -10.50
N TYR A 458 39.75 -0.16 -10.93
CA TYR A 458 40.97 0.10 -11.70
C TYR A 458 41.79 1.26 -11.12
N PRO A 459 43.11 1.07 -10.95
CA PRO A 459 43.84 -0.21 -11.02
C PRO A 459 43.33 -1.21 -9.97
N SER A 460 43.49 -2.50 -10.22
CA SER A 460 43.01 -3.56 -9.30
C SER A 460 43.70 -3.53 -7.93
N SER A 461 44.81 -2.78 -7.79
CA SER A 461 45.53 -2.54 -6.54
C SER A 461 44.91 -1.42 -5.68
N ALA A 462 43.94 -0.67 -6.21
CA ALA A 462 43.30 0.43 -5.50
C ALA A 462 42.69 -0.04 -4.18
N GLN A 463 42.81 0.78 -3.14
CA GLN A 463 42.21 0.53 -1.83
C GLN A 463 41.01 1.46 -1.66
N PHE A 464 39.87 0.94 -1.19
CA PHE A 464 38.68 1.75 -0.97
C PHE A 464 37.75 1.11 0.05
N THR A 465 36.95 1.96 0.69
CA THR A 465 35.75 1.55 1.42
C THR A 465 34.55 2.20 0.74
N ALA A 466 33.49 1.42 0.52
CA ALA A 466 32.30 1.91 -0.15
C ALA A 466 31.02 1.32 0.45
N LYS A 467 29.93 2.08 0.33
CA LYS A 467 28.57 1.64 0.60
C LYS A 467 27.93 1.16 -0.70
N LEU A 468 27.32 -0.02 -0.69
CA LEU A 468 26.59 -0.58 -1.84
C LEU A 468 25.12 -0.72 -1.50
N GLN A 469 24.25 -0.14 -2.34
CA GLN A 469 22.80 -0.29 -2.23
C GLN A 469 22.27 -0.96 -3.49
N TRP A 470 21.51 -2.04 -3.33
CA TRP A 470 20.91 -2.83 -4.38
C TRP A 470 19.43 -2.61 -4.50
N MET A 471 18.94 -2.40 -5.71
CA MET A 471 17.53 -2.46 -6.04
C MET A 471 17.18 -3.84 -6.60
N TYR A 472 16.03 -4.39 -6.20
CA TYR A 472 15.57 -5.69 -6.72
C TYR A 472 14.10 -5.75 -7.12
N SER A 473 13.33 -4.69 -6.88
CA SER A 473 11.92 -4.68 -7.30
C SER A 473 11.84 -4.47 -8.82
N ASP A 474 11.12 -5.35 -9.53
CA ASP A 474 10.72 -5.11 -10.92
C ASP A 474 9.36 -4.40 -10.93
N VAL A 475 9.33 -3.21 -11.50
CA VAL A 475 8.16 -2.33 -11.53
C VAL A 475 7.26 -2.64 -12.74
N SER A 476 7.77 -3.38 -13.73
CA SER A 476 7.18 -3.46 -15.08
C SER A 476 6.35 -4.71 -15.36
N SER A 477 6.45 -5.72 -14.50
CA SER A 477 5.65 -6.93 -14.55
C SER A 477 5.18 -7.22 -13.15
N LEU A 478 4.02 -7.87 -12.99
CA LEU A 478 3.52 -8.32 -11.70
C LEU A 478 4.43 -9.39 -11.02
N ASP A 479 5.68 -9.55 -11.50
CA ASP A 479 6.65 -10.51 -11.07
C ASP A 479 7.63 -9.85 -10.09
N ARG A 480 7.55 -10.25 -8.82
CA ARG A 480 8.65 -10.05 -7.87
C ARG A 480 9.90 -10.73 -8.44
N GLU A 481 11.06 -10.08 -8.39
CA GLU A 481 12.31 -10.70 -8.87
C GLU A 481 12.78 -11.85 -7.97
N VAL A 482 12.24 -11.88 -6.76
CA VAL A 482 12.26 -13.04 -5.87
C VAL A 482 11.06 -13.91 -6.21
N GLY A 483 11.25 -15.23 -6.38
CA GLY A 483 10.17 -16.08 -6.89
C GLY A 483 8.90 -16.10 -6.03
N ALA A 484 7.80 -16.53 -6.66
CA ALA A 484 6.39 -16.35 -6.24
C ALA A 484 6.01 -16.85 -4.83
N GLY A 485 6.88 -17.59 -4.14
CA GLY A 485 6.68 -18.07 -2.78
C GLY A 485 7.22 -17.14 -1.67
N VAL A 486 7.94 -16.07 -2.00
CA VAL A 486 8.50 -15.14 -1.00
C VAL A 486 7.66 -13.87 -0.92
N GLN A 487 6.98 -13.72 0.20
CA GLN A 487 6.11 -12.57 0.41
C GLN A 487 6.74 -11.44 1.25
N ASP A 488 7.80 -11.73 2.01
CA ASP A 488 8.56 -10.75 2.80
C ASP A 488 10.01 -10.64 2.32
N GLU A 489 10.22 -9.74 1.37
CA GLU A 489 11.51 -9.50 0.74
C GLU A 489 12.51 -8.74 1.66
N ARG A 490 12.07 -8.30 2.87
CA ARG A 490 12.93 -7.69 3.91
C ARG A 490 13.96 -8.66 4.50
N LEU A 491 13.84 -9.94 4.15
CA LEU A 491 14.78 -10.99 4.53
C LEU A 491 15.88 -11.20 3.49
N LEU A 492 15.83 -10.51 2.36
CA LEU A 492 16.94 -10.49 1.42
C LEU A 492 18.19 -9.96 2.12
N ARG A 493 19.30 -10.61 1.81
CA ARG A 493 20.64 -10.19 2.20
C ARG A 493 21.50 -10.13 0.96
N CYS A 494 22.48 -9.23 0.98
CA CYS A 494 23.50 -9.19 -0.06
C CYS A 494 24.55 -10.24 0.24
N TYR A 495 24.86 -11.08 -0.75
CA TYR A 495 25.93 -12.05 -0.69
C TYR A 495 27.00 -11.70 -1.73
N VAL A 496 28.25 -12.01 -1.41
CA VAL A 496 29.37 -11.94 -2.35
C VAL A 496 29.91 -13.34 -2.61
N TYR A 497 30.00 -13.70 -3.89
CA TYR A 497 30.69 -14.89 -4.36
C TYR A 497 32.19 -14.59 -4.48
N ASP A 498 33.02 -15.36 -3.78
CA ASP A 498 34.47 -15.18 -3.78
C ASP A 498 35.20 -16.00 -4.87
N GLY A 499 34.46 -16.70 -5.72
CA GLY A 499 34.97 -17.67 -6.69
C GLY A 499 34.83 -19.12 -6.25
N SER A 500 34.42 -19.38 -5.00
CA SER A 500 34.17 -20.72 -4.47
C SER A 500 32.88 -20.80 -3.65
N TYR A 501 32.62 -19.82 -2.79
CA TYR A 501 31.48 -19.80 -1.87
C TYR A 501 30.76 -18.46 -1.87
N TRP A 502 29.48 -18.49 -1.48
CA TRP A 502 28.67 -17.30 -1.22
C TRP A 502 28.78 -16.92 0.25
N ASN A 503 29.28 -15.71 0.51
CA ASN A 503 29.42 -15.15 1.85
C ASN A 503 28.36 -14.06 2.08
N CYS A 504 27.56 -14.19 3.14
CA CYS A 504 26.57 -13.18 3.49
C CYS A 504 27.26 -11.91 4.00
N LEU A 505 26.92 -10.77 3.41
CA LEU A 505 27.32 -9.46 3.92
C LEU A 505 26.27 -8.94 4.90
N SER A 506 26.74 -8.20 5.91
CA SER A 506 25.84 -7.45 6.80
C SER A 506 25.06 -6.44 5.98
N SER A 507 23.77 -6.68 5.83
CA SER A 507 22.90 -5.93 4.93
C SER A 507 21.57 -5.59 5.59
N LYS A 508 21.02 -4.45 5.19
CA LYS A 508 19.77 -3.89 5.69
C LYS A 508 18.80 -3.72 4.53
N VAL A 509 17.60 -4.27 4.64
CA VAL A 509 16.54 -3.97 3.68
C VAL A 509 15.79 -2.74 4.17
N ASN A 510 15.46 -1.82 3.27
CA ASN A 510 14.59 -0.71 3.63
C ASN A 510 13.14 -1.19 3.81
N TYR A 511 12.30 -0.32 4.37
CA TYR A 511 10.93 -0.67 4.74
C TYR A 511 10.07 -1.17 3.57
N PHE A 512 10.19 -0.55 2.38
CA PHE A 512 9.42 -0.95 1.19
C PHE A 512 9.81 -2.31 0.62
N GLY A 513 10.88 -2.92 1.11
CA GLY A 513 11.39 -4.13 0.47
C GLY A 513 11.74 -3.85 -0.99
N ASN A 514 12.49 -2.80 -1.28
CA ASN A 514 12.99 -2.56 -2.63
C ASN A 514 14.49 -2.26 -2.68
N PHE A 515 15.12 -1.97 -1.52
CA PHE A 515 16.55 -1.78 -1.39
C PHE A 515 17.20 -2.68 -0.36
N VAL A 516 18.33 -3.28 -0.72
CA VAL A 516 19.26 -3.94 0.21
C VAL A 516 20.55 -3.13 0.27
N THR A 517 20.91 -2.62 1.44
CA THR A 517 22.10 -1.78 1.66
C THR A 517 23.17 -2.54 2.44
N VAL A 518 24.41 -2.48 1.96
CA VAL A 518 25.63 -2.91 2.63
C VAL A 518 26.46 -1.67 2.94
N ASP A 519 26.71 -1.42 4.22
CA ASP A 519 27.38 -0.19 4.68
C ASP A 519 28.90 -0.19 4.44
N SER A 520 29.51 -1.36 4.23
CA SER A 520 30.95 -1.49 3.98
C SER A 520 31.24 -2.67 3.05
N ILE A 521 31.66 -2.33 1.83
CA ILE A 521 32.37 -3.22 0.90
C ILE A 521 33.76 -2.65 0.64
N THR A 522 34.71 -3.53 0.36
CA THR A 522 36.12 -3.21 0.16
C THR A 522 36.63 -3.78 -1.16
N GLN A 523 37.88 -3.49 -1.49
CA GLN A 523 38.60 -4.15 -2.59
C GLN A 523 38.63 -5.68 -2.46
N ASN A 524 38.48 -6.24 -1.25
CA ASN A 524 38.43 -7.68 -1.03
C ASN A 524 37.08 -8.30 -1.39
N ASP A 525 36.02 -7.52 -1.54
CA ASP A 525 34.70 -7.99 -1.96
C ASP A 525 34.50 -7.83 -3.48
N CYS A 526 35.38 -7.05 -4.12
CA CYS A 526 35.32 -6.68 -5.53
C CYS A 526 36.46 -7.31 -6.35
N GLY A 527 36.37 -7.20 -7.67
CA GLY A 527 37.36 -7.71 -8.62
C GLY A 527 36.78 -8.74 -9.59
N ALA A 528 37.61 -9.12 -10.58
CA ALA A 528 37.21 -10.08 -11.59
C ALA A 528 36.87 -11.45 -10.96
N GLY A 529 35.71 -12.01 -11.30
CA GLY A 529 35.21 -13.29 -10.78
C GLY A 529 34.52 -13.21 -9.42
N LYS A 530 34.37 -12.01 -8.85
CA LYS A 530 33.54 -11.79 -7.65
C LYS A 530 32.21 -11.18 -8.00
N HIS A 531 31.16 -11.71 -7.40
CA HIS A 531 29.79 -11.42 -7.82
C HIS A 531 28.91 -11.12 -6.62
N PHE A 532 28.17 -10.03 -6.70
CA PHE A 532 27.18 -9.66 -5.71
C PHE A 532 25.80 -10.11 -6.19
N ALA A 533 25.03 -10.73 -5.31
CA ALA A 533 23.65 -11.12 -5.55
C ALA A 533 22.82 -11.00 -4.28
N LEU A 534 21.52 -10.79 -4.41
CA LEU A 534 20.60 -10.76 -3.28
C LEU A 534 19.91 -12.11 -3.11
N MET A 535 19.95 -12.64 -1.90
CA MET A 535 19.38 -13.95 -1.56
C MET A 535 18.71 -13.94 -0.19
N MET A 536 17.70 -14.78 -0.02
CA MET A 536 17.05 -15.06 1.26
C MET A 536 17.90 -16.02 2.09
N SER A 537 17.94 -15.84 3.41
CA SER A 537 18.63 -16.76 4.34
C SER A 537 18.17 -18.21 4.15
N GLU A 538 19.09 -19.17 4.28
CA GLU A 538 18.79 -20.61 4.18
C GLU A 538 17.71 -21.08 5.17
N THR A 539 17.55 -20.38 6.30
CA THR A 539 16.57 -20.68 7.37
C THR A 539 15.15 -20.18 7.10
N TYR A 540 14.91 -19.45 6.01
CA TYR A 540 13.58 -18.93 5.70
C TYR A 540 12.60 -20.04 5.30
N THR A 541 11.47 -20.11 6.01
CA THR A 541 10.31 -20.94 5.65
C THR A 541 9.05 -20.18 6.06
N GLN A 542 8.25 -19.74 5.09
CA GLN A 542 6.96 -19.10 5.34
C GLN A 542 6.02 -20.06 6.09
N LYS A 543 5.32 -19.56 7.11
CA LYS A 543 4.47 -20.33 8.02
C LYS A 543 3.00 -19.95 8.00
N TRP A 544 2.72 -18.71 7.60
CA TRP A 544 1.39 -18.18 7.44
C TRP A 544 1.21 -17.65 6.03
N PHE A 545 0.07 -17.93 5.43
CA PHE A 545 -0.26 -17.60 4.05
C PHE A 545 -1.39 -16.59 4.02
N ARG A 546 -1.28 -15.56 3.18
CA ARG A 546 -2.37 -14.62 2.97
C ARG A 546 -3.47 -15.30 2.16
N GLN A 547 -4.69 -15.17 2.64
CA GLN A 547 -5.88 -15.51 1.89
C GLN A 547 -6.29 -14.32 1.03
N SER A 548 -6.52 -14.55 -0.26
CA SER A 548 -7.05 -13.51 -1.15
C SER A 548 -8.38 -13.00 -0.63
N SER A 549 -8.51 -11.69 -0.49
CA SER A 549 -9.73 -11.02 -0.08
C SER A 549 -9.92 -9.77 -0.96
N ASN A 550 -11.17 -9.41 -1.26
CA ASN A 550 -11.50 -8.18 -1.98
C ASN A 550 -11.77 -7.01 -1.01
N TYR A 551 -11.43 -7.20 0.26
CA TYR A 551 -11.66 -6.25 1.34
C TYR A 551 -10.35 -5.53 1.67
N TRP A 552 -10.44 -4.35 2.25
CA TRP A 552 -9.30 -3.45 2.44
C TRP A 552 -9.38 -2.63 3.73
N GLN A 553 -10.50 -2.73 4.45
CA GLN A 553 -10.69 -2.16 5.78
C GLN A 553 -9.83 -2.85 6.85
N ARG A 554 -9.71 -2.21 8.01
CA ARG A 554 -9.13 -2.84 9.20
C ARG A 554 -10.09 -3.84 9.82
N TRP A 555 -9.58 -5.05 10.07
CA TRP A 555 -10.23 -6.06 10.91
C TRP A 555 -9.74 -5.94 12.34
N PHE A 556 -10.63 -5.98 13.31
CA PHE A 556 -10.28 -5.80 14.72
C PHE A 556 -10.31 -7.09 15.53
N ASP A 557 -11.14 -8.05 15.14
CA ASP A 557 -11.31 -9.30 15.88
C ASP A 557 -11.72 -10.43 14.94
N ILE A 558 -11.35 -11.66 15.31
CA ILE A 558 -11.71 -12.89 14.63
C ILE A 558 -12.03 -13.96 15.68
N GLN A 559 -13.17 -14.64 15.52
CA GLN A 559 -13.57 -15.71 16.44
C GLN A 559 -14.26 -16.84 15.66
N PHE A 560 -14.03 -18.07 16.11
CA PHE A 560 -14.68 -19.27 15.56
C PHE A 560 -15.64 -19.87 16.59
N ALA A 561 -16.87 -20.14 16.14
CA ALA A 561 -17.86 -20.84 16.96
C ALA A 561 -17.64 -22.36 16.96
N ASP A 562 -17.05 -22.88 15.88
CA ASP A 562 -16.60 -24.27 15.72
C ASP A 562 -15.53 -24.33 14.60
N THR A 563 -15.12 -25.53 14.18
CA THR A 563 -14.07 -25.71 13.16
C THR A 563 -14.47 -25.23 11.75
N LEU A 564 -15.75 -24.95 11.51
CA LEU A 564 -16.30 -24.54 10.21
C LEU A 564 -16.84 -23.10 10.21
N ASN A 565 -17.45 -22.67 11.30
CA ASN A 565 -18.14 -21.39 11.40
C ASN A 565 -17.28 -20.35 12.13
N GLY A 566 -16.89 -19.29 11.43
CA GLY A 566 -16.07 -18.21 11.96
C GLY A 566 -16.51 -16.84 11.48
N PHE A 567 -16.08 -15.80 12.21
CA PHE A 567 -16.51 -14.42 12.02
C PHE A 567 -15.32 -13.47 12.13
N VAL A 568 -15.30 -12.42 11.32
CA VAL A 568 -14.35 -11.30 11.39
C VAL A 568 -15.13 -10.00 11.44
N VAL A 569 -14.72 -9.05 12.28
CA VAL A 569 -15.35 -7.72 12.36
C VAL A 569 -14.34 -6.61 12.10
N GLY A 570 -14.82 -5.49 11.57
CA GLY A 570 -13.94 -4.39 11.18
C GLY A 570 -14.60 -3.03 11.12
N GLU A 571 -13.97 -2.13 10.36
CA GLU A 571 -14.51 -0.80 10.08
C GLU A 571 -15.85 -0.87 9.32
N HIS A 572 -16.58 0.25 9.30
CA HIS A 572 -17.84 0.39 8.55
C HIS A 572 -18.90 -0.66 8.90
N GLY A 573 -18.95 -1.09 10.15
CA GLY A 573 -19.93 -2.09 10.60
C GLY A 573 -19.78 -3.44 9.90
N THR A 574 -18.60 -3.71 9.33
CA THR A 574 -18.40 -4.88 8.49
C THR A 574 -18.34 -6.14 9.35
N VAL A 575 -19.03 -7.18 8.90
CA VAL A 575 -18.90 -8.53 9.44
C VAL A 575 -18.66 -9.50 8.28
N LEU A 576 -17.55 -10.24 8.32
CA LEU A 576 -17.32 -11.38 7.44
C LEU A 576 -17.67 -12.67 8.17
N ARG A 577 -18.14 -13.65 7.42
CA ARG A 577 -18.50 -14.98 7.91
C ARG A 577 -17.90 -16.06 7.01
N THR A 578 -17.40 -17.11 7.64
CA THR A 578 -17.07 -18.37 6.97
C THR A 578 -17.98 -19.50 7.46
N THR A 579 -18.19 -20.51 6.60
CA THR A 579 -18.89 -21.77 6.91
C THR A 579 -18.11 -23.01 6.47
N ASP A 580 -16.90 -22.81 5.96
CA ASP A 580 -16.02 -23.86 5.45
C ASP A 580 -14.68 -23.89 6.21
N GLY A 581 -14.63 -23.30 7.41
CA GLY A 581 -13.41 -23.28 8.21
C GLY A 581 -12.39 -22.28 7.70
N GLY A 582 -12.85 -21.18 7.09
CA GLY A 582 -12.01 -20.08 6.65
C GLY A 582 -11.44 -20.25 5.24
N PHE A 583 -11.87 -21.22 4.43
CA PHE A 583 -11.48 -21.28 3.01
C PHE A 583 -12.12 -20.16 2.20
N THR A 584 -13.34 -19.75 2.56
CA THR A 584 -14.03 -18.60 1.99
C THR A 584 -14.66 -17.72 3.08
N TRP A 585 -14.70 -16.42 2.81
CA TRP A 585 -15.31 -15.40 3.68
C TRP A 585 -16.36 -14.62 2.88
N LEU A 586 -17.57 -14.56 3.41
CA LEU A 586 -18.71 -13.83 2.85
C LEU A 586 -19.08 -12.66 3.75
N GLU A 587 -19.37 -11.51 3.16
CA GLU A 587 -19.82 -10.34 3.92
C GLU A 587 -21.30 -10.47 4.34
N ASN A 588 -21.55 -10.26 5.63
CA ASN A 588 -22.86 -10.23 6.26
C ASN A 588 -22.93 -9.07 7.28
N SER A 589 -22.61 -7.86 6.82
CA SER A 589 -22.49 -6.63 7.63
C SER A 589 -23.80 -6.15 8.26
N VAL A 590 -23.69 -5.41 9.37
CA VAL A 590 -24.87 -4.90 10.12
C VAL A 590 -25.48 -3.61 9.53
N GLY A 591 -24.82 -3.02 8.53
CA GLY A 591 -25.34 -1.84 7.79
C GLY A 591 -25.14 -0.49 8.48
N VAL A 592 -24.08 -0.33 9.29
CA VAL A 592 -23.76 0.95 9.97
C VAL A 592 -22.35 1.41 9.64
N ALA A 593 -22.11 2.72 9.58
CA ALA A 593 -20.79 3.26 9.22
C ALA A 593 -19.74 3.19 10.35
N LEU A 594 -20.13 2.84 11.58
CA LEU A 594 -19.25 2.81 12.74
C LEU A 594 -18.48 1.48 12.86
N PRO A 595 -17.22 1.48 13.34
CA PRO A 595 -16.43 0.26 13.54
C PRO A 595 -17.03 -0.72 14.56
N LEU A 596 -16.92 -2.00 14.26
CA LEU A 596 -17.13 -3.11 15.20
C LEU A 596 -15.77 -3.60 15.72
N ARG A 597 -15.62 -3.73 17.03
CA ARG A 597 -14.35 -3.98 17.72
C ARG A 597 -14.21 -5.39 18.27
N SER A 598 -15.30 -6.08 18.57
CA SER A 598 -15.24 -7.40 19.24
C SER A 598 -16.40 -8.31 18.87
N ILE A 599 -16.12 -9.62 18.88
CA ILE A 599 -17.05 -10.72 18.66
C ILE A 599 -17.20 -11.54 19.95
N GLY A 600 -18.43 -11.80 20.38
CA GLY A 600 -18.75 -12.70 21.49
C GLY A 600 -19.59 -13.89 21.04
N ILE A 601 -19.11 -15.12 21.27
CA ILE A 601 -19.83 -16.35 20.92
C ILE A 601 -20.49 -16.94 22.17
N ALA A 602 -21.81 -16.80 22.31
CA ALA A 602 -22.56 -17.50 23.36
C ALA A 602 -22.87 -18.95 22.96
N SER A 603 -23.16 -19.18 21.68
CA SER A 603 -23.28 -20.51 21.06
C SER A 603 -23.16 -20.41 19.54
N ALA A 604 -23.12 -21.53 18.82
CA ALA A 604 -23.07 -21.55 17.35
C ALA A 604 -24.24 -20.78 16.67
N ASN A 605 -25.37 -20.63 17.36
CA ASN A 605 -26.52 -19.86 16.87
C ASN A 605 -26.77 -18.57 17.66
N ASN A 606 -25.88 -18.17 18.56
CA ASN A 606 -26.07 -16.95 19.37
C ASN A 606 -24.76 -16.18 19.45
N ILE A 607 -24.63 -15.18 18.59
CA ILE A 607 -23.38 -14.44 18.35
C ILE A 607 -23.63 -12.95 18.54
N PHE A 608 -22.68 -12.28 19.16
CA PHE A 608 -22.70 -10.83 19.38
C PHE A 608 -21.54 -10.16 18.67
N VAL A 609 -21.80 -8.99 18.10
CA VAL A 609 -20.76 -8.07 17.63
C VAL A 609 -21.01 -6.70 18.24
N ALA A 610 -19.94 -6.05 18.69
CA ALA A 610 -20.05 -4.74 19.31
C ALA A 610 -18.93 -3.80 18.89
N GLY A 611 -19.14 -2.50 19.07
CA GLY A 611 -18.14 -1.50 18.79
C GLY A 611 -18.47 -0.13 19.36
N GLU A 612 -18.29 0.89 18.54
CA GLU A 612 -18.35 2.30 18.99
C GLU A 612 -19.77 2.76 19.32
N ASN A 613 -19.88 3.77 20.19
CA ASN A 613 -21.15 4.37 20.63
C ASN A 613 -22.17 3.40 21.26
N GLY A 614 -21.71 2.36 21.97
CA GLY A 614 -22.58 1.35 22.58
C GLY A 614 -23.31 0.46 21.57
N PHE A 615 -22.84 0.39 20.32
CA PHE A 615 -23.49 -0.40 19.29
C PHE A 615 -23.23 -1.88 19.56
N LEU A 616 -24.31 -2.61 19.84
CA LEU A 616 -24.32 -4.04 20.09
C LEU A 616 -25.35 -4.68 19.16
N TYR A 617 -24.96 -5.74 18.46
CA TYR A 617 -25.82 -6.52 17.58
C TYR A 617 -25.75 -8.00 17.95
N ASN A 618 -26.86 -8.69 17.78
CA ASN A 618 -27.01 -10.12 18.01
C ASN A 618 -27.48 -10.83 16.74
N SER A 619 -26.91 -12.01 16.50
CA SER A 619 -27.40 -12.96 15.51
C SER A 619 -27.86 -14.25 16.19
N ALA A 620 -29.09 -14.66 15.88
CA ALA A 620 -29.72 -15.89 16.35
C ALA A 620 -29.64 -17.05 15.31
N ASP A 621 -28.94 -16.83 14.19
CA ASP A 621 -28.93 -17.71 13.00
C ASP A 621 -27.52 -17.92 12.42
N THR A 622 -26.52 -17.95 13.30
CA THR A 622 -25.10 -18.15 12.95
C THR A 622 -24.56 -17.02 12.07
N GLY A 623 -25.00 -15.78 12.27
CA GLY A 623 -24.55 -14.60 11.51
C GLY A 623 -25.13 -14.51 10.10
N LYS A 624 -26.31 -15.08 9.81
CA LYS A 624 -27.03 -14.79 8.54
C LYS A 624 -27.73 -13.45 8.61
N SER A 625 -28.25 -13.10 9.78
CA SER A 625 -28.92 -11.84 10.06
C SER A 625 -28.53 -11.29 11.43
N TRP A 626 -28.62 -9.96 11.57
CA TRP A 626 -28.26 -9.22 12.77
C TRP A 626 -29.40 -8.35 13.24
N SER A 627 -29.61 -8.33 14.55
CA SER A 627 -30.59 -7.48 15.23
C SER A 627 -29.89 -6.59 16.24
N ARG A 628 -30.26 -5.31 16.29
CA ARG A 628 -29.67 -4.37 17.26
C ARG A 628 -30.17 -4.70 18.66
N VAL A 629 -29.24 -4.80 19.61
CA VAL A 629 -29.53 -4.90 21.04
C VAL A 629 -29.35 -3.53 21.66
N PHE A 630 -30.41 -3.03 22.31
CA PHE A 630 -30.36 -1.74 22.98
C PHE A 630 -29.89 -1.93 24.43
N ILE A 631 -28.81 -1.26 24.79
CA ILE A 631 -28.30 -1.16 26.15
C ILE A 631 -28.48 0.28 26.66
N SER A 632 -28.42 0.48 27.98
CA SER A 632 -28.59 1.80 28.61
C SER A 632 -27.38 2.73 28.46
N GLU A 633 -26.27 2.23 27.92
CA GLU A 633 -24.97 2.87 27.87
C GLU A 633 -24.57 3.20 26.41
N SER A 634 -23.77 4.25 26.21
CA SER A 634 -23.35 4.74 24.87
C SER A 634 -21.83 4.80 24.69
N GLN A 635 -21.07 4.33 25.68
CA GLN A 635 -19.62 4.24 25.68
C GLN A 635 -19.17 3.19 24.64
N ASN A 636 -17.94 3.30 24.14
CA ASN A 636 -17.42 2.31 23.19
C ASN A 636 -17.24 0.96 23.88
N ILE A 637 -17.74 -0.10 23.25
CA ILE A 637 -17.56 -1.47 23.71
C ILE A 637 -16.23 -1.98 23.15
N ARG A 638 -15.33 -2.40 24.04
CA ARG A 638 -13.98 -2.90 23.71
C ARG A 638 -13.92 -4.41 23.63
N GLY A 639 -14.79 -5.12 24.36
CA GLY A 639 -14.81 -6.58 24.35
C GLY A 639 -16.13 -7.17 24.81
N ILE A 640 -16.41 -8.38 24.32
CA ILE A 640 -17.54 -9.22 24.74
C ILE A 640 -17.02 -10.64 24.95
N ILE A 641 -17.39 -11.27 26.05
CA ILE A 641 -17.00 -12.65 26.36
C ILE A 641 -18.18 -13.44 26.92
N PHE A 642 -18.22 -14.74 26.66
CA PHE A 642 -19.20 -15.66 27.22
C PHE A 642 -18.49 -16.84 27.88
N GLU A 643 -18.87 -17.14 29.12
CA GLU A 643 -18.40 -18.34 29.86
C GLU A 643 -19.30 -19.56 29.58
N SER A 644 -20.52 -19.29 29.13
CA SER A 644 -21.53 -20.27 28.80
C SER A 644 -22.55 -19.65 27.84
N SER A 645 -23.47 -20.45 27.33
CA SER A 645 -24.55 -19.94 26.48
C SER A 645 -25.51 -18.96 27.16
N GLN A 646 -25.44 -18.83 28.49
CA GLN A 646 -26.31 -17.97 29.29
C GLN A 646 -25.55 -16.80 29.94
N ASN A 647 -24.34 -17.03 30.43
CA ASN A 647 -23.59 -16.03 31.19
C ASN A 647 -22.47 -15.40 30.36
N GLY A 648 -22.49 -14.07 30.26
CA GLY A 648 -21.51 -13.29 29.51
C GLY A 648 -21.33 -11.87 30.04
N TRP A 649 -20.27 -11.21 29.58
CA TRP A 649 -19.88 -9.86 29.97
C TRP A 649 -19.52 -9.05 28.74
N LEU A 650 -19.86 -7.76 28.77
CA LEU A 650 -19.33 -6.78 27.85
C LEU A 650 -18.63 -5.69 28.65
N TYR A 651 -17.55 -5.17 28.10
CA TYR A 651 -16.75 -4.15 28.75
C TYR A 651 -16.20 -3.13 27.76
N GLY A 652 -15.84 -1.95 28.25
CA GLY A 652 -15.43 -0.86 27.37
C GLY A 652 -14.86 0.39 28.03
N ASP A 653 -14.98 1.50 27.31
CA ASP A 653 -14.47 2.80 27.72
C ASP A 653 -15.19 3.31 28.97
N SER A 654 -14.49 4.18 29.73
CA SER A 654 -15.05 4.81 30.93
C SER A 654 -15.63 3.82 31.94
N SER A 655 -14.96 2.67 32.10
CA SER A 655 -15.34 1.57 33.00
C SER A 655 -16.72 0.99 32.75
N LEU A 656 -17.19 1.03 31.49
CA LEU A 656 -18.34 0.27 31.04
C LEU A 656 -18.11 -1.22 31.36
N LEU A 657 -18.94 -1.80 32.22
CA LEU A 657 -18.99 -3.23 32.50
C LEU A 657 -20.46 -3.64 32.64
N MET A 658 -20.92 -4.60 31.85
CA MET A 658 -22.28 -5.13 31.96
C MET A 658 -22.27 -6.65 31.91
N GLN A 659 -23.23 -7.28 32.59
CA GLN A 659 -23.41 -8.72 32.67
C GLN A 659 -24.73 -9.15 32.04
N THR A 660 -24.74 -10.32 31.41
CA THR A 660 -25.95 -11.06 31.07
C THR A 660 -25.94 -12.44 31.72
N THR A 661 -27.12 -12.94 32.10
CA THR A 661 -27.35 -14.29 32.64
C THR A 661 -28.40 -15.08 31.85
N GLY A 662 -28.88 -14.50 30.73
CA GLY A 662 -29.90 -15.07 29.85
C GLY A 662 -29.47 -15.09 28.39
N GLY A 663 -28.18 -15.25 28.11
CA GLY A 663 -27.64 -15.36 26.75
C GLY A 663 -27.68 -14.05 25.96
N GLY A 664 -27.64 -12.91 26.64
CA GLY A 664 -27.64 -11.57 26.04
C GLY A 664 -29.01 -10.99 25.73
N LEU A 665 -30.11 -11.62 26.19
CA LEU A 665 -31.47 -11.06 26.13
C LEU A 665 -31.61 -9.73 26.88
N SER A 666 -30.86 -9.57 27.97
CA SER A 666 -30.75 -8.33 28.73
C SER A 666 -29.35 -8.19 29.33
N TRP A 667 -28.92 -6.94 29.52
CA TRP A 667 -27.61 -6.59 30.08
C TRP A 667 -27.79 -5.66 31.27
N THR A 668 -27.14 -6.00 32.39
CA THR A 668 -27.20 -5.24 33.64
C THR A 668 -25.85 -4.58 33.90
N SER A 669 -25.86 -3.26 34.11
CA SER A 669 -24.64 -2.49 34.42
C SER A 669 -24.07 -2.88 35.79
N MET A 670 -22.76 -3.07 35.83
CA MET A 670 -21.98 -3.28 37.05
C MET A 670 -21.12 -2.05 37.32
N GLN A 671 -21.21 -1.51 38.53
CA GLN A 671 -20.47 -0.31 38.91
C GLN A 671 -19.06 -0.67 39.36
N LEU A 672 -18.07 0.04 38.82
CA LEU A 672 -16.68 0.05 39.28
C LEU A 672 -16.35 1.47 39.73
N GLU A 673 -15.60 1.62 40.83
CA GLU A 673 -15.10 2.92 41.30
C GLU A 673 -13.91 3.39 40.43
N SER A 674 -14.12 3.53 39.12
CA SER A 674 -13.11 3.91 38.15
C SER A 674 -13.74 4.55 36.92
N THR A 675 -12.95 5.33 36.18
CA THR A 675 -13.32 5.88 34.86
C THR A 675 -12.36 5.41 33.77
N LYS A 676 -11.53 4.40 34.06
CA LYS A 676 -10.52 3.87 33.14
C LYS A 676 -11.15 2.97 32.08
N ASN A 677 -10.52 2.90 30.90
CA ASN A 677 -10.96 2.01 29.81
C ASN A 677 -10.59 0.57 30.14
N ILE A 678 -11.58 -0.34 30.09
CA ILE A 678 -11.37 -1.77 30.33
C ILE A 678 -10.98 -2.43 29.00
N ILE A 679 -9.89 -3.20 29.02
CA ILE A 679 -9.38 -3.93 27.84
C ILE A 679 -9.53 -5.46 28.01
N GLY A 680 -9.78 -5.93 29.23
CA GLY A 680 -9.93 -7.36 29.49
C GLY A 680 -10.70 -7.64 30.77
N PHE A 681 -11.54 -8.67 30.71
CA PHE A 681 -12.26 -9.24 31.84
C PHE A 681 -12.01 -10.75 31.84
N ASN A 682 -11.40 -11.29 32.90
CA ASN A 682 -10.98 -12.69 32.96
C ASN A 682 -11.49 -13.31 34.25
N LYS A 683 -12.51 -14.16 34.15
CA LYS A 683 -13.03 -14.89 35.30
C LYS A 683 -12.50 -16.32 35.30
N TYR A 684 -12.00 -16.76 36.45
CA TYR A 684 -11.47 -18.11 36.63
C TYR A 684 -12.49 -19.03 37.27
N ASP A 685 -13.31 -18.51 38.18
CA ASP A 685 -14.45 -19.20 38.80
C ASP A 685 -15.35 -18.19 39.54
N SER A 686 -16.25 -18.68 40.40
CA SER A 686 -17.20 -17.86 41.15
C SER A 686 -16.58 -16.86 42.12
N SER A 687 -15.33 -17.08 42.58
CA SER A 687 -14.68 -16.16 43.54
C SER A 687 -13.53 -15.37 42.91
N ARG A 688 -13.06 -15.77 41.73
CA ARG A 688 -11.82 -15.24 41.16
C ARG A 688 -12.04 -14.52 39.82
N THR A 689 -11.73 -13.22 39.80
CA THR A 689 -11.83 -12.37 38.59
C THR A 689 -10.65 -11.40 38.51
N ALA A 690 -10.16 -11.15 37.29
CA ALA A 690 -9.22 -10.09 36.99
C ALA A 690 -9.81 -9.14 35.93
N ILE A 691 -9.72 -7.84 36.17
CA ILE A 691 -10.11 -6.78 35.24
C ILE A 691 -8.86 -5.99 34.89
N SER A 692 -8.58 -5.86 33.59
CA SER A 692 -7.41 -5.19 33.06
C SER A 692 -7.81 -3.89 32.36
N PHE A 693 -7.03 -2.84 32.59
CA PHE A 693 -7.26 -1.51 32.05
C PHE A 693 -6.18 -1.12 31.04
N GLU A 694 -6.54 -0.24 30.11
CA GLU A 694 -5.66 0.21 29.04
C GLU A 694 -4.36 0.83 29.57
N ASP A 695 -4.40 1.57 30.68
CA ASP A 695 -3.25 2.25 31.29
C ASP A 695 -2.25 1.33 32.01
N GLY A 696 -2.41 0.01 31.87
CA GLY A 696 -1.58 -0.99 32.53
C GLY A 696 -2.06 -1.39 33.91
N SER A 697 -3.13 -0.78 34.43
CA SER A 697 -3.70 -1.17 35.72
C SER A 697 -4.42 -2.52 35.60
N ILE A 698 -4.32 -3.35 36.63
CA ILE A 698 -5.09 -4.59 36.76
C ILE A 698 -5.67 -4.62 38.18
N ILE A 699 -6.95 -4.97 38.31
CA ILE A 699 -7.57 -5.25 39.60
C ILE A 699 -7.98 -6.72 39.66
N LEU A 700 -7.74 -7.36 40.80
CA LEU A 700 -8.02 -8.77 41.02
C LEU A 700 -8.85 -8.97 42.29
N THR A 701 -9.81 -9.87 42.23
CA THR A 701 -10.57 -10.33 43.41
C THR A 701 -10.43 -11.84 43.56
N THR A 702 -10.44 -12.32 44.81
CA THR A 702 -10.37 -13.75 45.20
C THR A 702 -11.60 -14.22 45.98
N ASP A 703 -12.51 -13.29 46.31
CA ASP A 703 -13.66 -13.49 47.20
C ASP A 703 -15.00 -13.10 46.55
N GLY A 704 -15.04 -13.10 45.21
CA GLY A 704 -16.25 -12.81 44.43
C GLY A 704 -16.56 -11.32 44.32
N GLY A 705 -15.55 -10.46 44.39
CA GLY A 705 -15.66 -9.01 44.23
C GLY A 705 -15.88 -8.25 45.53
N GLN A 706 -15.74 -8.88 46.70
CA GLN A 706 -15.85 -8.21 48.00
C GLN A 706 -14.60 -7.38 48.31
N THR A 707 -13.43 -7.89 47.96
CA THR A 707 -12.17 -7.16 48.02
C THR A 707 -11.43 -7.21 46.69
N TRP A 708 -10.72 -6.11 46.39
CA TRP A 708 -9.96 -5.94 45.16
C TRP A 708 -8.52 -5.55 45.48
N ILE A 709 -7.58 -6.20 44.81
CA ILE A 709 -6.16 -5.88 44.82
C ILE A 709 -5.84 -5.19 43.51
N SER A 710 -5.33 -3.96 43.57
CA SER A 710 -4.93 -3.18 42.40
C SER A 710 -3.42 -3.22 42.20
N MET A 711 -3.02 -3.15 40.94
CA MET A 711 -1.62 -3.13 40.52
C MET A 711 -1.50 -2.41 39.17
N ASN A 712 -0.27 -2.08 38.76
CA ASN A 712 -0.01 -1.42 37.48
C ASN A 712 1.31 -1.91 36.87
N ILE A 713 1.29 -2.23 35.58
CA ILE A 713 2.44 -2.79 34.84
C ILE A 713 3.38 -1.70 34.29
N GLY A 714 2.98 -0.42 34.34
CA GLY A 714 3.75 0.72 33.88
C GLY A 714 3.79 0.86 32.35
N LYS A 715 2.99 0.07 31.64
CA LYS A 715 2.87 0.05 30.18
C LYS A 715 1.43 -0.20 29.77
N LYS A 716 1.04 0.30 28.59
CA LYS A 716 -0.26 0.05 28.00
C LYS A 716 -0.45 -1.44 27.70
N ILE A 717 -1.65 -1.95 27.99
CA ILE A 717 -2.06 -3.33 27.69
C ILE A 717 -3.12 -3.30 26.60
N TYR A 718 -2.99 -4.16 25.59
CA TYR A 718 -3.99 -4.32 24.52
C TYR A 718 -4.92 -5.50 24.76
N LYS A 719 -4.38 -6.62 25.25
CA LYS A 719 -5.13 -7.85 25.46
C LYS A 719 -4.63 -8.59 26.68
N THR A 720 -5.56 -9.21 27.40
CA THR A 720 -5.26 -10.22 28.43
C THR A 720 -6.08 -11.47 28.20
N ALA A 721 -5.53 -12.62 28.58
CA ALA A 721 -6.18 -13.92 28.44
C ALA A 721 -5.74 -14.87 29.56
N PRO A 722 -6.64 -15.75 30.05
CA PRO A 722 -6.32 -16.71 31.09
C PRO A 722 -5.70 -17.98 30.49
N HIS A 723 -4.71 -18.56 31.18
CA HIS A 723 -4.17 -19.89 30.86
C HIS A 723 -4.00 -20.72 32.14
N GLY A 724 -4.96 -21.61 32.39
CA GLY A 724 -5.03 -22.34 33.66
C GLY A 724 -5.23 -21.37 34.84
N ALA A 725 -4.25 -21.31 35.74
CA ALA A 725 -4.25 -20.36 36.86
C ALA A 725 -3.43 -19.09 36.57
N GLU A 726 -2.91 -18.90 35.36
CA GLU A 726 -2.11 -17.73 35.03
C GLU A 726 -2.94 -16.69 34.27
N LEU A 727 -2.73 -15.40 34.57
CA LEU A 727 -3.16 -14.30 33.71
C LEU A 727 -2.00 -13.93 32.79
N TRP A 728 -2.22 -13.94 31.49
CA TRP A 728 -1.27 -13.44 30.51
C TRP A 728 -1.76 -12.14 29.90
N GLY A 729 -0.83 -11.32 29.43
CA GLY A 729 -1.19 -10.14 28.66
C GLY A 729 -0.07 -9.60 27.79
N VAL A 730 -0.50 -8.84 26.79
CA VAL A 730 0.36 -8.25 25.76
C VAL A 730 0.09 -6.77 25.60
N GLY A 731 1.12 -6.01 25.23
CA GLY A 731 1.07 -4.54 25.27
C GLY A 731 2.11 -3.83 24.41
N ASP A 732 2.34 -2.56 24.74
CA ASP A 732 3.30 -1.69 24.02
C ASP A 732 4.74 -2.19 24.15
N ASN A 733 5.54 -1.92 23.11
CA ASN A 733 6.99 -2.14 23.06
C ASN A 733 7.39 -3.57 23.48
N GLY A 734 6.76 -4.55 22.82
CA GLY A 734 7.04 -5.98 22.99
C GLY A 734 6.62 -6.55 24.34
N LEU A 735 5.78 -5.85 25.11
CA LEU A 735 5.35 -6.31 26.44
C LEU A 735 4.63 -7.66 26.33
N VAL A 736 5.19 -8.68 27.00
CA VAL A 736 4.46 -9.88 27.41
C VAL A 736 4.65 -10.03 28.91
N PHE A 737 3.57 -10.25 29.64
CA PHE A 737 3.63 -10.54 31.05
C PHE A 737 2.79 -11.77 31.37
N LYS A 738 3.16 -12.42 32.47
CA LYS A 738 2.29 -13.38 33.13
C LYS A 738 2.29 -13.19 34.64
N CYS A 739 1.19 -13.57 35.27
CA CYS A 739 1.02 -13.61 36.71
C CYS A 739 0.44 -14.94 37.15
N LEU A 740 1.06 -15.54 38.15
CA LEU A 740 0.56 -16.76 38.77
C LEU A 740 -0.52 -16.38 39.78
N TYR A 741 -1.79 -16.61 39.45
CA TYR A 741 -2.87 -16.38 40.39
C TYR A 741 -2.77 -17.35 41.60
N PRO A 742 -2.98 -16.92 42.87
CA PRO A 742 -3.29 -15.57 43.37
C PRO A 742 -2.06 -14.78 43.87
N TYR A 743 -0.84 -15.18 43.53
CA TYR A 743 0.37 -14.60 44.09
C TYR A 743 0.84 -13.39 43.28
N ASP A 744 1.28 -12.35 43.99
CA ASP A 744 1.98 -11.14 43.53
C ASP A 744 3.33 -11.39 42.84
N LYS A 745 3.55 -12.60 42.31
CA LYS A 745 4.77 -13.00 41.61
C LYS A 745 4.58 -12.85 40.11
N TRP A 746 5.12 -11.76 39.57
CA TRP A 746 5.06 -11.38 38.17
C TRP A 746 6.30 -11.82 37.43
N GLU A 747 6.12 -12.22 36.18
CA GLU A 747 7.20 -12.37 35.23
C GLU A 747 6.88 -11.52 33.99
N VAL A 748 7.59 -10.39 33.85
CA VAL A 748 7.56 -9.57 32.63
C VAL A 748 8.64 -10.08 31.71
N LYS A 749 8.24 -10.65 30.58
CA LYS A 749 9.12 -11.17 29.53
C LYS A 749 8.85 -10.37 28.27
N SER A 750 9.56 -9.26 28.10
CA SER A 750 9.44 -8.49 26.86
C SER A 750 10.11 -9.25 25.70
N ILE A 751 9.46 -9.25 24.55
CA ILE A 751 10.11 -9.58 23.28
C ILE A 751 11.03 -8.39 22.97
N PRO A 752 12.31 -8.59 22.60
CA PRO A 752 13.28 -7.51 22.36
C PRO A 752 13.03 -6.82 21.00
N MET A 753 11.79 -6.37 20.78
CA MET A 753 11.34 -5.65 19.59
C MET A 753 10.45 -4.48 20.01
N ASN A 754 10.59 -3.34 19.34
CA ASN A 754 9.85 -2.11 19.64
C ASN A 754 8.54 -2.05 18.84
N ILE A 755 7.71 -3.08 18.97
CA ILE A 755 6.41 -3.21 18.28
C ILE A 755 5.29 -3.42 19.30
N ASN A 756 4.07 -3.02 18.98
CA ASN A 756 2.94 -3.30 19.86
C ASN A 756 2.35 -4.68 19.56
N LEU A 757 2.10 -5.44 20.63
CA LEU A 757 1.50 -6.76 20.58
C LEU A 757 0.00 -6.62 20.86
N LYS A 758 -0.84 -7.11 19.94
CA LYS A 758 -2.28 -6.79 19.91
C LYS A 758 -3.17 -7.92 20.41
N ASP A 759 -2.78 -9.17 20.17
CA ASP A 759 -3.58 -10.34 20.56
C ASP A 759 -2.71 -11.52 20.99
N ILE A 760 -3.28 -12.39 21.82
CA ILE A 760 -2.61 -13.57 22.38
C ILE A 760 -3.57 -14.75 22.44
N GLU A 761 -3.15 -15.89 21.91
CA GLU A 761 -3.95 -17.12 21.83
C GLU A 761 -3.19 -18.31 22.40
N PHE A 762 -3.95 -19.25 22.97
CA PHE A 762 -3.45 -20.47 23.60
C PHE A 762 -4.03 -21.71 22.93
N LEU A 763 -3.17 -22.63 22.50
CA LEU A 763 -3.61 -23.94 22.06
C LEU A 763 -3.88 -24.85 23.27
N LYS A 764 -4.78 -25.82 23.09
CA LYS A 764 -5.09 -26.84 24.13
C LYS A 764 -3.87 -27.64 24.58
N THR A 765 -2.88 -27.76 23.70
CA THR A 765 -1.62 -28.45 23.90
C THR A 765 -0.58 -27.61 24.69
N GLY A 766 -0.87 -26.33 24.96
CA GLY A 766 -0.07 -25.44 25.82
C GLY A 766 0.81 -24.44 25.09
N GLU A 767 0.82 -24.45 23.76
CA GLU A 767 1.55 -23.48 22.94
C GLU A 767 0.86 -22.11 22.95
N ILE A 768 1.68 -21.07 22.83
CA ILE A 768 1.25 -19.67 22.89
C ILE A 768 1.61 -18.97 21.58
N TYR A 769 0.64 -18.25 21.03
CA TYR A 769 0.79 -17.42 19.85
C TYR A 769 0.49 -15.97 20.20
N ILE A 770 1.30 -15.05 19.68
CA ILE A 770 1.08 -13.61 19.83
C ILE A 770 1.12 -12.96 18.46
N ALA A 771 0.11 -12.15 18.15
CA ALA A 771 0.04 -11.33 16.95
C ALA A 771 0.29 -9.86 17.29
N GLY A 772 0.90 -9.11 16.37
CA GLY A 772 1.18 -7.70 16.57
C GLY A 772 1.38 -6.91 15.28
N GLU A 773 1.95 -5.72 15.44
CA GLU A 773 2.27 -4.80 14.35
C GLU A 773 3.28 -5.40 13.35
N GLU A 774 3.37 -4.80 12.17
CA GLU A 774 4.28 -5.21 11.08
C GLU A 774 4.12 -6.67 10.60
N GLY A 775 2.92 -7.25 10.76
CA GLY A 775 2.61 -8.61 10.37
C GLY A 775 3.31 -9.68 11.22
N LYS A 776 3.80 -9.33 12.42
CA LYS A 776 4.60 -10.25 13.25
C LYS A 776 3.72 -11.22 14.03
N ILE A 777 4.09 -12.49 13.97
CA ILE A 777 3.54 -13.56 14.81
C ILE A 777 4.69 -14.21 15.59
N PHE A 778 4.53 -14.35 16.90
CA PHE A 778 5.47 -15.05 17.77
C PHE A 778 4.84 -16.31 18.32
N TYR A 779 5.68 -17.32 18.49
CA TYR A 779 5.32 -18.65 18.98
C TYR A 779 6.18 -19.05 20.17
N SER A 780 5.57 -19.66 21.19
CA SER A 780 6.31 -20.34 22.26
C SER A 780 5.70 -21.72 22.56
N PRO A 781 6.50 -22.81 22.55
CA PRO A 781 5.99 -24.16 22.80
C PRO A 781 5.61 -24.42 24.26
N THR A 782 6.19 -23.67 25.20
CA THR A 782 6.02 -23.91 26.65
C THR A 782 5.78 -22.64 27.45
N GLY A 783 5.79 -21.46 26.80
CA GLY A 783 5.72 -20.16 27.47
C GLY A 783 6.87 -19.87 28.45
N ARG A 784 7.87 -20.76 28.55
CA ARG A 784 8.84 -20.78 29.66
C ARG A 784 10.17 -20.09 29.39
N ALA A 785 10.55 -19.77 28.16
CA ALA A 785 11.68 -18.85 27.92
C ALA A 785 11.88 -18.36 26.47
N ASN A 786 11.52 -19.14 25.46
CA ASN A 786 11.89 -18.84 24.07
C ASN A 786 10.66 -18.48 23.23
N TRP A 787 10.70 -17.28 22.64
CA TRP A 787 9.79 -16.82 21.60
C TRP A 787 10.47 -16.99 20.25
N PHE A 788 9.76 -17.58 19.31
CA PHE A 788 10.22 -17.77 17.94
C PHE A 788 9.33 -16.95 17.01
N MET A 789 9.94 -16.12 16.18
CA MET A 789 9.21 -15.43 15.12
C MET A 789 8.74 -16.46 14.09
N GLN A 790 7.48 -16.37 13.69
CA GLN A 790 6.94 -17.09 12.55
C GLN A 790 6.82 -16.13 11.36
N TYR A 791 7.37 -16.54 10.23
CA TYR A 791 7.34 -15.72 9.02
C TYR A 791 5.95 -15.77 8.38
N THR A 792 5.41 -14.59 8.11
CA THR A 792 4.09 -14.37 7.51
C THR A 792 4.23 -13.93 6.07
N ALA A 793 3.08 -13.95 5.38
CA ALA A 793 2.94 -13.52 4.02
C ALA A 793 2.74 -11.99 3.88
N ASP A 794 2.67 -11.27 5.00
CA ASP A 794 2.11 -9.92 5.03
C ASP A 794 2.79 -9.08 6.11
N SER A 795 2.95 -7.79 5.88
CA SER A 795 3.55 -6.82 6.80
C SER A 795 2.53 -5.88 7.45
N HIS A 796 1.24 -5.99 7.13
CA HIS A 796 0.18 -5.21 7.77
C HIS A 796 0.02 -5.59 9.25
N ASP A 797 -0.32 -4.61 10.08
CA ASP A 797 -0.62 -4.83 11.50
C ASP A 797 -1.71 -5.88 11.69
N LEU A 798 -1.48 -6.84 12.59
CA LEU A 798 -2.44 -7.87 12.97
C LEU A 798 -3.09 -7.49 14.30
N TYR A 799 -4.42 -7.51 14.36
CA TYR A 799 -5.21 -7.07 15.50
C TYR A 799 -5.94 -8.20 16.22
N GLY A 800 -6.26 -9.30 15.51
CA GLY A 800 -6.95 -10.45 16.08
C GLY A 800 -6.42 -11.77 15.54
N MET A 801 -6.51 -12.82 16.35
CA MET A 801 -6.08 -14.17 16.02
C MET A 801 -7.04 -15.20 16.60
N ALA A 802 -7.21 -16.33 15.90
CA ALA A 802 -8.01 -17.44 16.38
C ALA A 802 -7.47 -18.77 15.84
N PHE A 803 -7.62 -19.83 16.63
CA PHE A 803 -7.30 -21.20 16.22
C PHE A 803 -8.55 -22.08 16.31
N THR A 804 -8.80 -22.87 15.26
CA THR A 804 -9.90 -23.85 15.25
C THR A 804 -9.46 -25.19 15.84
N ASP A 805 -8.17 -25.52 15.72
CA ASP A 805 -7.54 -26.68 16.32
C ASP A 805 -6.03 -26.45 16.54
N SER A 806 -5.27 -27.50 16.87
CA SER A 806 -3.82 -27.42 17.13
C SER A 806 -2.95 -27.18 15.90
N THR A 807 -3.54 -27.11 14.70
CA THR A 807 -2.86 -26.99 13.41
C THR A 807 -3.42 -25.86 12.55
N HIS A 808 -4.71 -25.53 12.68
CA HIS A 808 -5.39 -24.52 11.88
C HIS A 808 -5.58 -23.23 12.66
N GLY A 809 -4.98 -22.15 12.15
CA GLY A 809 -5.01 -20.83 12.76
C GLY A 809 -5.24 -19.72 11.75
N PHE A 810 -5.75 -18.60 12.24
CA PHE A 810 -6.07 -17.41 11.46
C PHE A 810 -5.61 -16.14 12.19
N ALA A 811 -5.11 -15.16 11.45
CA ALA A 811 -4.83 -13.82 11.98
C ALA A 811 -5.39 -12.75 11.03
N VAL A 812 -5.96 -11.69 11.58
CA VAL A 812 -6.61 -10.61 10.80
C VAL A 812 -6.04 -9.25 11.16
N GLY A 813 -6.01 -8.36 10.18
CA GLY A 813 -5.27 -7.11 10.30
C GLY A 813 -5.78 -5.95 9.45
N SER A 814 -4.92 -4.96 9.28
CA SER A 814 -5.14 -3.83 8.36
C SER A 814 -5.05 -4.24 6.89
N GLY A 815 -5.55 -3.40 5.98
CA GLY A 815 -5.47 -3.65 4.53
C GLY A 815 -6.27 -4.87 4.08
N GLY A 816 -7.31 -5.26 4.82
CA GLY A 816 -8.12 -6.44 4.53
C GLY A 816 -7.41 -7.78 4.78
N THR A 817 -6.28 -7.75 5.51
CA THR A 817 -5.40 -8.90 5.72
C THR A 817 -6.10 -10.02 6.49
N ILE A 818 -6.13 -11.21 5.89
CA ILE A 818 -6.49 -12.48 6.53
C ILE A 818 -5.37 -13.46 6.25
N LEU A 819 -4.67 -13.90 7.30
CA LEU A 819 -3.62 -14.92 7.25
C LEU A 819 -4.16 -16.25 7.75
N THR A 820 -3.69 -17.35 7.16
CA THR A 820 -4.02 -18.71 7.59
C THR A 820 -2.78 -19.60 7.70
N THR A 821 -2.82 -20.58 8.60
CA THR A 821 -1.85 -21.66 8.72
C THR A 821 -2.57 -22.98 8.92
N SER A 822 -1.99 -24.08 8.42
CA SER A 822 -2.49 -25.46 8.60
C SER A 822 -1.48 -26.35 9.34
N SER A 823 -0.41 -25.77 9.89
CA SER A 823 0.59 -26.50 10.68
C SER A 823 0.90 -25.81 12.02
N ALA A 824 0.04 -24.87 12.42
CA ALA A 824 0.26 -23.92 13.52
C ALA A 824 1.65 -23.25 13.44
N GLY A 825 2.13 -23.05 12.20
CA GLY A 825 3.47 -22.58 11.89
C GLY A 825 4.66 -23.40 12.41
N THR A 826 4.45 -24.62 12.90
CA THR A 826 5.55 -25.56 13.21
C THR A 826 6.02 -26.28 11.93
N VAL A 827 7.28 -26.76 11.89
CA VAL A 827 7.75 -27.70 10.86
C VAL A 827 7.55 -29.10 11.44
N THR A 828 6.58 -29.87 10.96
CA THR A 828 6.71 -31.33 11.03
C THR A 828 7.51 -31.76 9.81
N ASN A 829 8.53 -32.58 10.02
CA ASN A 829 9.48 -33.00 8.98
C ASN A 829 8.87 -34.02 7.99
N VAL A 830 7.58 -33.91 7.73
CA VAL A 830 6.84 -34.72 6.76
C VAL A 830 6.15 -33.73 5.84
N LYS A 831 6.54 -33.72 4.56
CA LYS A 831 5.82 -33.01 3.51
C LYS A 831 4.39 -33.55 3.44
N ASN A 832 3.48 -32.95 4.20
CA ASN A 832 2.06 -33.06 3.94
C ASN A 832 1.74 -32.05 2.84
N ASN A 833 1.84 -32.50 1.59
CA ASN A 833 1.20 -31.82 0.48
C ASN A 833 -0.28 -31.71 0.85
N ILE A 834 -0.78 -30.49 1.04
CA ILE A 834 -2.21 -30.23 0.96
C ILE A 834 -2.58 -30.50 -0.50
N VAL A 835 -2.95 -31.74 -0.79
CA VAL A 835 -3.51 -32.11 -2.08
C VAL A 835 -4.97 -31.70 -1.99
N SER A 836 -5.34 -30.60 -2.63
CA SER A 836 -6.75 -30.40 -2.95
C SER A 836 -7.22 -31.65 -3.69
N ILE A 837 -8.30 -32.27 -3.23
CA ILE A 837 -8.87 -33.43 -3.91
C ILE A 837 -9.87 -32.88 -4.93
N PRO A 838 -9.67 -33.10 -6.23
CA PRO A 838 -10.60 -32.62 -7.25
C PRO A 838 -11.99 -33.25 -7.06
N SER A 839 -13.06 -32.53 -7.39
CA SER A 839 -14.44 -33.00 -7.19
C SER A 839 -14.98 -33.89 -8.33
N GLN A 840 -14.30 -33.90 -9.48
CA GLN A 840 -14.68 -34.67 -10.66
C GLN A 840 -13.45 -35.14 -11.46
N PHE A 841 -13.63 -36.14 -12.32
CA PHE A 841 -12.59 -36.52 -13.28
C PHE A 841 -12.44 -35.46 -14.36
N HIS A 842 -11.21 -35.16 -14.76
CA HIS A 842 -10.93 -34.23 -15.86
C HIS A 842 -9.62 -34.58 -16.55
N LEU A 843 -9.54 -34.43 -17.88
CA LEU A 843 -8.30 -34.50 -18.64
C LEU A 843 -8.00 -33.13 -19.24
N TYR A 844 -6.92 -32.49 -18.79
CA TYR A 844 -6.54 -31.18 -19.30
C TYR A 844 -5.79 -31.27 -20.62
N GLN A 845 -5.85 -30.17 -21.39
CA GLN A 845 -4.97 -29.95 -22.52
C GLN A 845 -3.50 -29.94 -22.07
N ASN A 846 -2.64 -30.66 -22.79
CA ASN A 846 -1.22 -30.73 -22.50
C ASN A 846 -0.53 -29.36 -22.68
N TYR A 847 0.48 -29.06 -21.86
CA TYR A 847 1.28 -27.84 -21.96
C TYR A 847 2.79 -28.15 -21.88
N PRO A 848 3.63 -27.58 -22.77
CA PRO A 848 3.24 -26.77 -23.94
C PRO A 848 2.49 -27.58 -25.02
N ASN A 849 1.71 -26.92 -25.88
CA ASN A 849 1.11 -27.49 -27.09
C ASN A 849 0.95 -26.39 -28.17
N PRO A 850 1.70 -26.39 -29.29
CA PRO A 850 2.67 -27.41 -29.69
C PRO A 850 3.89 -27.53 -28.76
N PHE A 851 4.62 -28.65 -28.79
CA PHE A 851 5.76 -28.91 -27.90
C PHE A 851 6.98 -29.52 -28.61
N ASN A 852 8.15 -29.38 -27.98
CA ASN A 852 9.44 -29.96 -28.39
C ASN A 852 10.43 -30.09 -27.21
N PRO A 853 11.00 -31.27 -26.89
CA PRO A 853 10.55 -32.61 -27.24
C PRO A 853 9.56 -33.19 -26.20
N PHE A 854 9.22 -32.45 -25.15
CA PHE A 854 8.36 -32.94 -24.05
C PHE A 854 7.15 -32.03 -23.78
N THR A 855 6.08 -32.63 -23.27
CA THR A 855 4.88 -31.92 -22.82
C THR A 855 4.34 -32.56 -21.55
N THR A 856 3.62 -31.78 -20.74
CA THR A 856 2.99 -32.27 -19.52
C THR A 856 1.50 -32.49 -19.77
N ILE A 857 1.02 -33.70 -19.51
CA ILE A 857 -0.41 -34.05 -19.50
C ILE A 857 -0.88 -34.05 -18.05
N SER A 858 -1.91 -33.26 -17.74
CA SER A 858 -2.49 -33.16 -16.40
C SER A 858 -3.90 -33.75 -16.39
N TYR A 859 -4.31 -34.39 -15.30
CA TYR A 859 -5.65 -34.96 -15.12
C TYR A 859 -6.03 -35.09 -13.64
N ASP A 860 -7.34 -35.11 -13.39
CA ASP A 860 -7.92 -35.09 -12.04
C ASP A 860 -8.59 -36.42 -11.71
N ILE A 861 -8.37 -36.88 -10.47
CA ILE A 861 -8.97 -38.10 -9.95
C ILE A 861 -9.66 -37.79 -8.61
N PRO A 862 -11.00 -37.75 -8.51
CA PRO A 862 -11.71 -37.43 -7.27
C PRO A 862 -11.69 -38.55 -6.23
N LYS A 863 -11.38 -39.79 -6.64
CA LYS A 863 -11.32 -40.98 -5.77
C LYS A 863 -10.34 -42.00 -6.31
N THR A 864 -9.69 -42.79 -5.47
CA THR A 864 -8.76 -43.84 -5.89
C THR A 864 -9.36 -44.73 -6.98
N SER A 865 -8.72 -44.80 -8.15
CA SER A 865 -9.26 -45.43 -9.35
C SER A 865 -8.16 -46.07 -10.21
N LYS A 866 -8.51 -47.06 -11.05
CA LYS A 866 -7.57 -47.59 -12.04
C LYS A 866 -7.53 -46.67 -13.26
N VAL A 867 -6.39 -46.05 -13.52
CA VAL A 867 -6.18 -45.09 -14.60
C VAL A 867 -5.32 -45.71 -15.70
N LYS A 868 -5.74 -45.53 -16.94
CA LYS A 868 -4.96 -45.89 -18.12
C LYS A 868 -4.90 -44.73 -19.10
N LEU A 869 -3.70 -44.17 -19.29
CA LEU A 869 -3.40 -43.02 -20.15
C LEU A 869 -2.49 -43.47 -21.29
N GLN A 870 -2.92 -43.28 -22.54
CA GLN A 870 -2.23 -43.79 -23.73
C GLN A 870 -2.17 -42.73 -24.83
N VAL A 871 -1.10 -42.75 -25.62
CA VAL A 871 -0.86 -41.84 -26.75
C VAL A 871 -0.92 -42.64 -28.05
N PHE A 872 -1.59 -42.08 -29.05
CA PHE A 872 -1.84 -42.66 -30.36
C PHE A 872 -1.38 -41.73 -31.48
N ASN A 873 -0.86 -42.30 -32.56
CA ASN A 873 -0.61 -41.56 -33.80
C ASN A 873 -1.90 -41.39 -34.63
N LEU A 874 -1.84 -40.67 -35.75
CA LEU A 874 -2.97 -40.46 -36.67
C LEU A 874 -3.55 -41.76 -37.27
N LEU A 875 -2.80 -42.86 -37.28
CA LEU A 875 -3.26 -44.17 -37.75
C LEU A 875 -3.99 -44.96 -36.67
N GLY A 876 -4.15 -44.40 -35.45
CA GLY A 876 -4.76 -45.08 -34.30
C GLY A 876 -3.84 -46.12 -33.65
N GLN A 877 -2.55 -46.15 -33.99
CA GLN A 877 -1.60 -47.04 -33.34
C GLN A 877 -1.17 -46.43 -32.00
N ASN A 878 -1.20 -47.23 -30.94
CA ASN A 878 -0.67 -46.84 -29.65
C ASN A 878 0.85 -46.71 -29.73
N VAL A 879 1.37 -45.51 -29.49
CA VAL A 879 2.80 -45.20 -29.54
C VAL A 879 3.42 -45.07 -28.15
N ALA A 880 2.62 -44.90 -27.10
CA ALA A 880 3.07 -44.88 -25.71
C ALA A 880 1.91 -45.18 -24.74
N THR A 881 2.16 -46.00 -23.73
CA THR A 881 1.29 -46.09 -22.54
C THR A 881 2.00 -45.39 -21.40
N LEU A 882 1.44 -44.26 -20.96
CA LEU A 882 2.06 -43.40 -19.95
C LEU A 882 1.65 -43.83 -18.53
N VAL A 883 0.44 -44.35 -18.38
CA VAL A 883 -0.12 -44.82 -17.10
C VAL A 883 -0.96 -46.07 -17.37
N ASP A 884 -0.84 -47.10 -16.54
CA ASP A 884 -1.75 -48.27 -16.47
C ASP A 884 -1.69 -48.88 -15.05
N GLU A 885 -2.19 -48.15 -14.06
CA GLU A 885 -2.08 -48.52 -12.65
C GLU A 885 -3.26 -47.96 -11.81
N VAL A 886 -3.36 -48.39 -10.56
CA VAL A 886 -4.30 -47.80 -9.59
C VAL A 886 -3.66 -46.58 -8.96
N GLN A 887 -4.34 -45.44 -9.00
CA GLN A 887 -3.84 -44.18 -8.47
C GLN A 887 -4.81 -43.59 -7.46
N ASP A 888 -4.27 -43.05 -6.37
CA ASP A 888 -5.05 -42.35 -5.35
C ASP A 888 -5.65 -41.04 -5.87
N ALA A 889 -6.70 -40.57 -5.18
CA ALA A 889 -7.34 -39.29 -5.46
C ALA A 889 -6.33 -38.12 -5.46
N GLY A 890 -6.56 -37.13 -6.32
CA GLY A 890 -5.75 -35.93 -6.44
C GLY A 890 -5.50 -35.49 -7.88
N TYR A 891 -4.85 -34.35 -8.02
CA TYR A 891 -4.33 -33.82 -9.28
C TYR A 891 -3.09 -34.61 -9.70
N LYS A 892 -3.07 -35.11 -10.93
CA LYS A 892 -1.95 -35.88 -11.49
C LYS A 892 -1.35 -35.15 -12.67
N LYS A 893 -0.03 -35.28 -12.82
CA LYS A 893 0.72 -34.79 -13.98
C LYS A 893 1.67 -35.88 -14.45
N ILE A 894 1.78 -36.07 -15.76
CA ILE A 894 2.78 -36.94 -16.35
C ILE A 894 3.41 -36.27 -17.56
N VAL A 895 4.73 -36.39 -17.67
CA VAL A 895 5.49 -35.84 -18.79
C VAL A 895 5.63 -36.91 -19.86
N TRP A 896 5.25 -36.57 -21.10
CA TRP A 896 5.57 -37.40 -22.26
C TRP A 896 6.80 -36.82 -22.98
N TYR A 897 7.88 -37.60 -23.02
CA TYR A 897 9.09 -37.30 -23.78
C TYR A 897 9.01 -37.93 -25.16
N ALA A 898 8.78 -37.10 -26.19
CA ALA A 898 8.55 -37.56 -27.55
C ALA A 898 9.80 -37.51 -28.44
N SER A 899 11.01 -37.52 -27.85
CA SER A 899 12.29 -37.38 -28.56
C SER A 899 12.48 -38.42 -29.68
N ASN A 900 11.90 -39.61 -29.55
CA ASN A 900 12.00 -40.69 -30.54
C ASN A 900 10.80 -40.78 -31.50
N HIS A 901 9.86 -39.82 -31.46
CA HIS A 901 8.67 -39.79 -32.31
C HIS A 901 8.77 -38.70 -33.38
N SER A 902 8.11 -38.87 -34.53
CA SER A 902 8.13 -37.91 -35.64
C SER A 902 7.25 -36.70 -35.36
N SER A 903 7.62 -35.51 -35.84
CA SER A 903 6.74 -34.33 -35.81
C SER A 903 5.37 -34.65 -36.41
N GLY A 904 4.31 -34.12 -35.81
CA GLY A 904 2.94 -34.39 -36.26
C GLY A 904 1.91 -34.31 -35.15
N VAL A 905 0.67 -34.65 -35.51
CA VAL A 905 -0.47 -34.69 -34.59
C VAL A 905 -0.56 -36.07 -33.95
N TYR A 906 -0.79 -36.09 -32.65
CA TYR A 906 -1.08 -37.28 -31.87
C TYR A 906 -2.32 -37.03 -31.01
N PHE A 907 -2.92 -38.11 -30.53
CA PHE A 907 -4.02 -38.06 -29.58
C PHE A 907 -3.61 -38.78 -28.30
N TYR A 908 -4.06 -38.31 -27.15
CA TYR A 908 -3.93 -39.05 -25.91
C TYR A 908 -5.30 -39.27 -25.29
N THR A 909 -5.52 -40.48 -24.81
CA THR A 909 -6.79 -40.90 -24.21
C THR A 909 -6.56 -41.26 -22.76
N ILE A 910 -7.46 -40.85 -21.88
CA ILE A 910 -7.54 -41.39 -20.53
C ILE A 910 -8.77 -42.28 -20.42
N SER A 911 -8.60 -43.43 -19.78
CA SER A 911 -9.71 -44.30 -19.37
C SER A 911 -9.56 -44.60 -17.89
N ILE A 912 -10.65 -44.42 -17.14
CA ILE A 912 -10.67 -44.64 -15.70
C ILE A 912 -11.76 -45.65 -15.41
N SER A 913 -11.41 -46.71 -14.69
CA SER A 913 -12.31 -47.84 -14.39
C SER A 913 -12.80 -47.77 -12.95
N GLY A 914 -14.11 -47.91 -12.75
CA GLY A 914 -14.76 -48.15 -11.45
C GLY A 914 -15.24 -49.61 -11.29
N GLU A 915 -15.89 -49.92 -10.17
CA GLU A 915 -16.34 -51.28 -9.82
C GLU A 915 -17.30 -51.92 -10.85
N SER A 916 -17.95 -51.12 -11.70
CA SER A 916 -18.94 -51.56 -12.69
C SER A 916 -18.56 -51.30 -14.16
N GLY A 917 -17.30 -50.97 -14.47
CA GLY A 917 -16.81 -50.69 -15.84
C GLY A 917 -16.06 -49.36 -15.96
N ILE A 918 -15.90 -48.83 -17.19
CA ILE A 918 -15.24 -47.52 -17.42
C ILE A 918 -16.14 -46.42 -16.83
N SER A 919 -15.65 -45.70 -15.83
CA SER A 919 -16.34 -44.59 -15.15
C SER A 919 -16.05 -43.22 -15.78
N PHE A 920 -14.96 -43.07 -16.52
CA PHE A 920 -14.62 -41.84 -17.25
C PHE A 920 -13.71 -42.16 -18.45
N TYR A 921 -13.98 -41.53 -19.60
CA TYR A 921 -13.15 -41.61 -20.80
C TYR A 921 -13.10 -40.26 -21.48
N ASP A 922 -11.90 -39.78 -21.81
CA ASP A 922 -11.69 -38.53 -22.53
C ASP A 922 -10.49 -38.61 -23.47
N VAL A 923 -10.47 -37.77 -24.50
CA VAL A 923 -9.42 -37.71 -25.52
C VAL A 923 -9.05 -36.27 -25.84
N GLN A 924 -7.75 -36.03 -25.97
CA GLN A 924 -7.20 -34.72 -26.29
C GLN A 924 -6.14 -34.81 -27.38
N LYS A 925 -5.92 -33.70 -28.10
CA LYS A 925 -4.99 -33.60 -29.24
C LYS A 925 -3.71 -32.91 -28.83
N LEU A 926 -2.55 -33.45 -29.20
CA LEU A 926 -1.25 -32.81 -29.01
C LEU A 926 -0.42 -32.73 -30.30
N ILE A 927 0.37 -31.68 -30.45
CA ILE A 927 1.14 -31.35 -31.66
C ILE A 927 2.62 -31.34 -31.31
N LEU A 928 3.37 -32.34 -31.80
CA LEU A 928 4.82 -32.38 -31.70
C LEU A 928 5.44 -31.63 -32.88
N MET A 929 6.27 -30.61 -32.60
CA MET A 929 7.07 -29.92 -33.61
C MET A 929 8.55 -30.14 -33.29
N LYS A 930 9.31 -30.67 -34.23
CA LYS A 930 10.77 -30.77 -34.11
C LYS A 930 11.44 -29.77 -35.02
#